data_AF-A0A388KEL0-F1
#
_entry.id   AF-A0A388KEL0-F1
#
_cell.length_a   1.000
_cell.length_b   1.000
_cell.length_c   1.000
_cell.angle_alpha   90.00
_cell.angle_beta   90.00
_cell.angle_gamma   90.00
#
_symmetry.space_group_name_H-M   'P 1'
#
loop_
_entity.id
_entity.type
_entity.pdbx_description
1 polymer ?
#
loop_
_entity_poly.entity_id
_entity_poly.type
_entity_poly.pdbx_seq_one_letter_code
_entity_poly.pdbx_strand_id
1 'polypeptide(L)'
;MAQVGDAALGYLTKKETEVKLPRPTRVKNKTPAPIQITAEQILREARERQEAEPRPPKQKITDAEELADYRLRKRKEFEDLVRRVRWNIHVWVKYAQWEESQRDFARARSVWERALEVDYRSTTLWLKYSEMEMKHKFVNHARNVWDRAVTLLPRVDQLWYKYIHMEEMLGNVAGARAIFERWMNWEPDHNGWLAYIKMELRYQEAERARHIFERYVRCLPSVRAWLKFAKFEVKNGEIERARRVYERAVEELGEDGHTEELFVAFAKFEEKCKELERARCIYKFALDNIPKGQAEEVYRTFVAFEKQYGDRTGIEDVIVSKRRFQYEEQVRENPTNYDAWFDYARLEESCCTSGKGEVGREREMERVREVYERAIANVPPCNEKRYWQRYIYLWIKYALFEELEAEDVERTREVYRQCLKLIPHKSFSFAKIWILAAQFELRQKNLAAARRILGNAIGMAPKDKIFKTYIEMELHLVNIDRCRTLYEKYLEWAPSNCYAWSKFAELERWLGETERGRAIFELAISQPVLDTPELLWKGYIDFEISEGEIERTRSLYERLLERTKHVKVWISYARFEEMVPLPEEQAATAEKREVDREVLAAQIRGRAKMARAVYERALTCLKSTAAAADQKEEIVMLLEAWREMERATGDADAVSAVDRKMPKRVKRKRPLLMDDGTHEGFEEYYDYIFPEEAGVAPNLKILEAAYRWKKQKAMAAAAAVNGGGAEVAAEAAAGGGGGEAIMDSF
;
A
#
# COMPACT_ATOMS: atom_id res chain seq x y z
N MET A 1 -94.75 16.64 36.56
CA MET A 1 -95.92 17.53 36.47
C MET A 1 -95.91 18.17 35.10
N ALA A 2 -97.02 18.04 34.39
CA ALA A 2 -97.29 18.73 33.14
C ALA A 2 -97.20 20.25 33.34
N GLN A 3 -96.84 21.00 32.29
CA GLN A 3 -97.82 21.83 31.59
C GLN A 3 -97.20 22.54 30.39
N VAL A 4 -97.93 22.44 29.30
CA VAL A 4 -97.90 23.31 28.12
C VAL A 4 -98.22 24.75 28.57
N GLY A 5 -97.51 25.73 28.01
CA GLY A 5 -97.76 27.16 28.25
C GLY A 5 -97.10 28.03 27.18
N ASP A 6 -97.90 28.37 26.18
CA ASP A 6 -97.91 29.46 25.20
C ASP A 6 -96.64 30.18 24.67
N ALA A 7 -96.72 30.39 23.36
CA ALA A 7 -95.88 31.25 22.54
C ALA A 7 -96.33 32.73 22.63
N ALA A 8 -95.47 33.59 23.18
CA ALA A 8 -95.25 34.98 22.77
C ALA A 8 -94.49 35.74 23.88
N LEU A 9 -93.16 35.66 23.89
CA LEU A 9 -92.26 36.67 24.49
C LEU A 9 -90.82 36.29 24.13
N GLY A 10 -90.22 37.07 23.23
CA GLY A 10 -88.81 36.92 22.85
C GLY A 10 -87.91 37.33 24.01
N TYR A 11 -87.14 36.39 24.54
CA TYR A 11 -86.10 36.66 25.52
C TYR A 11 -84.73 36.76 24.82
N LEU A 12 -84.19 37.98 24.78
CA LEU A 12 -82.84 38.31 24.33
C LEU A 12 -81.79 37.47 25.10
N THR A 13 -80.77 37.00 24.40
CA THR A 13 -79.78 36.06 24.96
C THR A 13 -78.73 36.79 25.80
N LYS A 14 -78.26 36.15 26.89
CA LYS A 14 -77.24 36.64 27.86
C LYS A 14 -75.96 37.25 27.25
N LYS A 15 -75.67 37.00 25.96
CA LYS A 15 -74.53 37.58 25.23
C LYS A 15 -74.69 39.07 24.91
N GLU A 16 -75.91 39.59 24.90
CA GLU A 16 -76.20 40.99 24.55
C GLU A 16 -76.17 41.93 25.76
N THR A 17 -76.04 41.40 26.98
CA THR A 17 -76.03 42.16 28.26
C THR A 17 -74.63 42.32 28.88
N GLU A 18 -73.55 41.84 28.24
CA GLU A 18 -72.19 41.99 28.78
C GLU A 18 -71.46 43.20 28.19
N VAL A 19 -71.37 44.28 28.96
CA VAL A 19 -70.54 45.45 28.65
C VAL A 19 -69.06 45.09 28.84
N LYS A 20 -68.32 44.96 27.74
CA LYS A 20 -66.87 44.72 27.75
C LYS A 20 -66.11 45.99 28.17
N LEU A 21 -65.68 46.04 29.42
CA LEU A 21 -64.64 46.98 29.86
C LEU A 21 -63.29 46.64 29.17
N PRO A 22 -62.52 47.63 28.68
CA PRO A 22 -61.25 47.37 28.02
C PRO A 22 -60.25 46.73 28.99
N ARG A 23 -59.71 45.56 28.61
CA ARG A 23 -58.74 44.80 29.41
C ARG A 23 -57.44 45.61 29.56
N PRO A 24 -56.86 45.70 30.78
CA PRO A 24 -55.61 46.42 30.99
C PRO A 24 -54.49 45.77 30.18
N THR A 25 -53.62 46.59 29.58
CA THR A 25 -52.47 46.16 28.78
C THR A 25 -51.53 45.30 29.64
N ARG A 26 -51.66 43.97 29.55
CA ARG A 26 -50.70 43.02 30.14
C ARG A 26 -49.33 43.25 29.50
N VAL A 27 -48.37 43.70 30.28
CA VAL A 27 -46.96 43.73 29.86
C VAL A 27 -46.56 42.31 29.47
N LYS A 28 -46.25 42.09 28.19
CA LYS A 28 -45.82 40.78 27.70
C LYS A 28 -44.40 40.53 28.18
N ASN A 29 -44.19 39.46 28.92
CA ASN A 29 -42.86 39.03 29.28
C ASN A 29 -42.13 38.57 28.01
N LYS A 30 -41.01 39.23 27.67
CA LYS A 30 -40.16 38.93 26.51
C LYS A 30 -38.99 38.02 26.86
N THR A 31 -38.95 37.44 28.06
CA THR A 31 -37.96 36.42 28.38
C THR A 31 -38.07 35.25 27.40
N PRO A 32 -36.95 34.67 26.95
CA PRO A 32 -36.99 33.52 26.05
C PRO A 32 -37.81 32.38 26.68
N ALA A 33 -38.75 31.84 25.90
CA ALA A 33 -39.58 30.73 26.35
C ALA A 33 -38.69 29.49 26.59
N PRO A 34 -38.92 28.74 27.69
CA PRO A 34 -38.11 27.58 28.03
C PRO A 34 -38.25 26.44 27.02
N ILE A 35 -39.36 26.39 26.29
CA ILE A 35 -39.62 25.41 25.23
C ILE A 35 -39.85 26.19 23.94
N GLN A 36 -38.99 25.96 22.96
CA GLN A 36 -39.14 26.49 21.61
C GLN A 36 -40.05 25.56 20.82
N ILE A 37 -41.13 26.09 20.25
CA ILE A 37 -42.06 25.29 19.45
C ILE A 37 -41.31 24.81 18.20
N THR A 38 -41.22 23.50 18.03
CA THR A 38 -40.59 22.87 16.86
C THR A 38 -41.63 22.53 15.79
N ALA A 39 -41.18 22.36 14.55
CA ALA A 39 -42.06 21.94 13.45
C ALA A 39 -42.74 20.58 13.72
N GLU A 40 -42.08 19.68 14.44
CA GLU A 40 -42.64 18.39 14.87
C GLU A 40 -43.88 18.56 15.75
N GLN A 41 -43.83 19.49 16.70
CA GLN A 41 -44.93 19.74 17.64
C GLN A 41 -46.18 20.27 16.90
N ILE A 42 -45.99 21.13 15.89
CA ILE A 42 -47.06 21.67 15.06
C ILE A 42 -47.72 20.55 14.23
N LEU A 43 -46.92 19.67 13.61
CA LEU A 43 -47.44 18.55 12.81
C LEU A 43 -48.17 17.50 13.68
N ARG A 44 -47.68 17.25 14.89
CA ARG A 44 -48.34 16.36 15.85
C ARG A 44 -49.70 16.91 16.27
N GLU A 45 -49.75 18.17 16.67
CA GLU A 45 -51.02 18.82 17.05
C GLU A 45 -52.00 18.91 15.86
N ALA A 46 -51.52 19.12 14.64
CA ALA A 46 -52.36 19.14 13.44
C ALA A 46 -52.99 17.77 13.17
N ARG A 47 -52.23 16.67 13.34
CA ARG A 47 -52.76 15.31 13.20
C ARG A 47 -53.76 14.95 14.32
N GLU A 48 -53.51 15.39 15.55
CA GLU A 48 -54.43 15.16 16.67
C GLU A 48 -55.73 15.95 16.55
N ARG A 49 -55.67 17.15 15.94
CA ARG A 49 -56.86 17.95 15.63
C ARG A 49 -57.59 17.50 14.36
N GLN A 50 -57.03 16.58 13.57
CA GLN A 50 -57.72 16.05 12.41
C GLN A 50 -58.89 15.17 12.89
N GLU A 51 -60.11 15.69 12.77
CA GLU A 51 -61.32 14.95 13.11
C GLU A 51 -61.39 13.65 12.31
N ALA A 52 -61.63 12.54 13.01
CA ALA A 52 -61.77 11.24 12.36
C ALA A 52 -63.02 11.24 11.47
N GLU A 53 -62.89 10.71 10.25
CA GLU A 53 -64.04 10.58 9.33
C GLU A 53 -65.20 9.85 10.04
N PRO A 54 -66.42 10.41 10.02
CA PRO A 54 -67.56 9.83 10.72
C PRO A 54 -67.88 8.46 10.13
N ARG A 55 -67.74 7.41 10.94
CA ARG A 55 -68.09 6.04 10.54
C ARG A 55 -69.61 5.89 10.54
N PRO A 56 -70.23 5.31 9.49
CA PRO A 56 -71.66 5.09 9.48
C PRO A 56 -72.09 4.16 10.63
N PRO A 57 -73.30 4.35 11.21
CA PRO A 57 -73.79 3.50 12.28
C PRO A 57 -73.96 2.05 11.82
N LYS A 58 -73.66 1.09 12.71
CA LYS A 58 -73.83 -0.35 12.44
C LYS A 58 -75.32 -0.68 12.33
N GLN A 59 -75.84 -0.83 11.11
CA GLN A 59 -77.20 -1.30 10.85
C GLN A 59 -77.23 -2.84 10.84
N LYS A 60 -78.15 -3.46 11.59
CA LYS A 60 -78.46 -4.90 11.48
C LYS A 60 -79.55 -5.06 10.43
N ILE A 61 -79.38 -6.02 9.52
CA ILE A 61 -80.35 -6.33 8.46
C ILE A 61 -81.24 -7.45 8.97
N THR A 62 -82.55 -7.22 9.10
CA THR A 62 -83.50 -8.23 9.63
C THR A 62 -84.21 -9.00 8.53
N ASP A 63 -84.60 -8.31 7.45
CA ASP A 63 -85.53 -8.85 6.46
C ASP A 63 -84.91 -9.01 5.06
N ALA A 64 -85.51 -9.88 4.25
CA ALA A 64 -85.08 -10.11 2.87
C ALA A 64 -85.25 -8.86 2.00
N GLU A 65 -86.25 -8.02 2.29
CA GLU A 65 -86.49 -6.73 1.63
C GLU A 65 -85.40 -5.72 1.99
N GLU A 66 -85.02 -5.61 3.27
CA GLU A 66 -83.90 -4.77 3.70
C GLU A 66 -82.56 -5.23 3.12
N LEU A 67 -82.37 -6.54 2.98
CA LEU A 67 -81.20 -7.11 2.31
C LEU A 67 -81.20 -6.78 0.81
N ALA A 68 -82.37 -6.78 0.16
CA ALA A 68 -82.52 -6.40 -1.23
C ALA A 68 -82.21 -4.90 -1.44
N ASP A 69 -82.66 -4.04 -0.54
CA ASP A 69 -82.35 -2.61 -0.55
C ASP A 69 -80.89 -2.31 -0.27
N TYR A 70 -80.28 -3.03 0.68
CA TYR A 70 -78.85 -2.97 0.91
C TYR A 70 -78.07 -3.40 -0.35
N ARG A 71 -78.47 -4.50 -0.99
CA ARG A 71 -77.87 -4.97 -2.24
C ARG A 71 -78.04 -3.96 -3.36
N LEU A 72 -79.22 -3.35 -3.50
CA LEU A 72 -79.51 -2.36 -4.53
C LEU A 72 -78.64 -1.10 -4.35
N ARG A 73 -78.56 -0.57 -3.11
CA ARG A 73 -77.70 0.58 -2.79
C ARG A 73 -76.24 0.30 -3.09
N LYS A 74 -75.73 -0.85 -2.64
CA LYS A 74 -74.34 -1.24 -2.88
C LYS A 74 -74.02 -1.52 -4.33
N ARG A 75 -74.92 -2.18 -5.07
CA ARG A 75 -74.79 -2.36 -6.52
C ARG A 75 -74.77 -1.04 -7.26
N LYS A 76 -75.66 -0.10 -6.90
CA LYS A 76 -75.67 1.23 -7.49
C LYS A 76 -74.35 1.96 -7.21
N GLU A 77 -73.85 1.91 -5.98
CA GLU A 77 -72.56 2.50 -5.61
C GLU A 77 -71.41 1.91 -6.46
N PHE A 78 -71.33 0.59 -6.59
CA PHE A 78 -70.31 -0.07 -7.40
C PHE A 78 -70.48 0.19 -8.90
N GLU A 79 -71.70 0.15 -9.44
CA GLU A 79 -71.96 0.43 -10.86
C GLU A 79 -71.68 1.90 -11.20
N ASP A 80 -72.00 2.85 -10.32
CA ASP A 80 -71.67 4.27 -10.50
C ASP A 80 -70.15 4.51 -10.41
N LEU A 81 -69.44 3.76 -9.55
CA LEU A 81 -67.98 3.78 -9.49
C LEU A 81 -67.35 3.16 -10.75
N VAL A 82 -67.89 2.04 -11.21
CA VAL A 82 -67.47 1.34 -12.42
C VAL A 82 -67.70 2.19 -13.67
N ARG A 83 -68.83 2.91 -13.76
CA ARG A 83 -69.12 3.83 -14.86
C ARG A 83 -68.13 5.00 -14.89
N ARG A 84 -67.82 5.57 -13.71
CA ARG A 84 -66.86 6.68 -13.60
C ARG A 84 -65.41 6.25 -13.84
N VAL A 85 -65.03 5.08 -13.35
CA VAL A 85 -63.64 4.60 -13.34
C VAL A 85 -63.56 3.22 -13.99
N ARG A 86 -63.94 3.16 -15.27
CA ARG A 86 -64.07 1.90 -16.03
C ARG A 86 -62.77 1.09 -16.12
N TRP A 87 -61.64 1.79 -16.20
CA TRP A 87 -60.30 1.20 -16.30
C TRP A 87 -59.75 0.64 -14.99
N ASN A 88 -60.31 1.00 -13.84
CA ASN A 88 -59.74 0.58 -12.55
C ASN A 88 -60.19 -0.82 -12.17
N ILE A 89 -59.31 -1.79 -12.43
CA ILE A 89 -59.47 -3.22 -12.12
C ILE A 89 -59.84 -3.47 -10.65
N HIS A 90 -59.32 -2.68 -9.71
CA HIS A 90 -59.58 -2.89 -8.27
C HIS A 90 -61.05 -2.71 -7.92
N VAL A 91 -61.74 -1.78 -8.59
CA VAL A 91 -63.17 -1.55 -8.37
C VAL A 91 -63.97 -2.76 -8.85
N TRP A 92 -63.61 -3.32 -10.02
CA TRP A 92 -64.19 -4.55 -10.54
C TRP A 92 -63.98 -5.74 -9.62
N VAL A 93 -62.74 -5.94 -9.13
CA VAL A 93 -62.40 -7.01 -8.19
C VAL A 93 -63.19 -6.88 -6.90
N LYS A 94 -63.27 -5.67 -6.31
CA LYS A 94 -64.07 -5.42 -5.10
C LYS A 94 -65.55 -5.68 -5.33
N TYR A 95 -66.09 -5.26 -6.47
CA TYR A 95 -67.49 -5.48 -6.81
C TYR A 95 -67.79 -6.98 -6.96
N ALA A 96 -66.93 -7.71 -7.66
CA ALA A 96 -67.08 -9.14 -7.85
C ALA A 96 -66.91 -9.94 -6.55
N GLN A 97 -65.96 -9.58 -5.68
CA GLN A 97 -65.81 -10.16 -4.34
C GLN A 97 -66.99 -9.84 -3.42
N TRP A 98 -67.61 -8.67 -3.60
CA TRP A 98 -68.82 -8.33 -2.86
C TRP A 98 -70.00 -9.19 -3.32
N GLU A 99 -70.23 -9.38 -4.63
CA GLU A 99 -71.26 -10.32 -5.12
C GLU A 99 -70.95 -11.77 -4.71
N GLU A 100 -69.68 -12.16 -4.63
CA GLU A 100 -69.23 -13.45 -4.07
C GLU A 100 -69.68 -13.59 -2.60
N SER A 101 -69.51 -12.55 -1.78
CA SER A 101 -69.97 -12.54 -0.38
C SER A 101 -71.49 -12.68 -0.25
N GLN A 102 -72.24 -12.26 -1.28
CA GLN A 102 -73.70 -12.39 -1.34
C GLN A 102 -74.18 -13.77 -1.83
N ARG A 103 -73.24 -14.65 -2.25
CA ARG A 103 -73.51 -15.97 -2.87
C ARG A 103 -74.29 -15.90 -4.20
N ASP A 104 -74.31 -14.75 -4.87
CA ASP A 104 -74.91 -14.60 -6.20
C ASP A 104 -73.84 -14.82 -7.27
N PHE A 105 -73.52 -16.10 -7.53
CA PHE A 105 -72.42 -16.48 -8.42
C PHE A 105 -72.69 -16.15 -9.89
N ALA A 106 -73.96 -16.16 -10.32
CA ALA A 106 -74.32 -15.81 -11.70
C ALA A 106 -73.99 -14.34 -11.99
N ARG A 107 -74.28 -13.44 -11.04
CA ARG A 107 -73.89 -12.03 -11.16
C ARG A 107 -72.39 -11.84 -11.00
N ALA A 108 -71.76 -12.51 -10.04
CA ALA A 108 -70.30 -12.44 -9.89
C ALA A 108 -69.58 -12.80 -11.20
N ARG A 109 -70.02 -13.86 -11.90
CA ARG A 109 -69.53 -14.23 -13.24
C ARG A 109 -69.74 -13.13 -14.27
N SER A 110 -70.95 -12.55 -14.32
CA SER A 110 -71.24 -11.44 -15.24
C SER A 110 -70.32 -10.23 -14.98
N VAL A 111 -70.03 -9.91 -13.72
CA VAL A 111 -69.10 -8.84 -13.35
C VAL A 111 -67.67 -9.18 -13.78
N TRP A 112 -67.22 -10.42 -13.59
CA TRP A 112 -65.90 -10.87 -14.05
C TRP A 112 -65.78 -10.86 -15.59
N GLU A 113 -66.77 -11.35 -16.32
CA GLU A 113 -66.77 -11.32 -17.80
C GLU A 113 -66.75 -9.87 -18.32
N ARG A 114 -67.56 -8.97 -17.73
CA ARG A 114 -67.49 -7.53 -18.05
C ARG A 114 -66.15 -6.89 -17.69
N ALA A 115 -65.49 -7.36 -16.63
CA ALA A 115 -64.15 -6.89 -16.27
C ALA A 115 -63.12 -7.35 -17.32
N LEU A 116 -63.21 -8.61 -17.76
CA LEU A 116 -62.36 -9.19 -18.80
C LEU A 116 -62.59 -8.54 -20.17
N GLU A 117 -63.81 -8.12 -20.50
CA GLU A 117 -64.08 -7.37 -21.74
C GLU A 117 -63.30 -6.06 -21.84
N VAL A 118 -62.96 -5.43 -20.69
CA VAL A 118 -62.17 -4.18 -20.70
C VAL A 118 -60.70 -4.40 -20.56
N ASP A 119 -60.28 -5.36 -19.75
CA ASP A 119 -58.87 -5.73 -19.69
C ASP A 119 -58.69 -7.24 -19.61
N TYR A 120 -58.76 -7.88 -20.78
CA TYR A 120 -58.50 -9.31 -20.92
C TYR A 120 -57.01 -9.65 -20.74
N ARG A 121 -56.10 -8.66 -20.73
CA ARG A 121 -54.65 -8.89 -20.57
C ARG A 121 -54.22 -9.00 -19.12
N SER A 122 -55.05 -8.50 -18.20
CA SER A 122 -54.74 -8.53 -16.78
C SER A 122 -54.75 -9.95 -16.24
N THR A 123 -53.58 -10.50 -15.95
CA THR A 123 -53.42 -11.81 -15.31
C THR A 123 -54.15 -11.89 -13.97
N THR A 124 -54.17 -10.79 -13.21
CA THR A 124 -54.80 -10.78 -11.87
C THR A 124 -56.31 -10.99 -11.91
N LEU A 125 -56.98 -10.48 -12.96
CA LEU A 125 -58.41 -10.72 -13.19
C LEU A 125 -58.69 -12.20 -13.44
N TRP A 126 -57.94 -12.83 -14.35
CA TRP A 126 -58.06 -14.26 -14.64
C TRP A 126 -57.82 -15.11 -13.40
N LEU A 127 -56.79 -14.80 -12.61
CA LEU A 127 -56.49 -15.50 -11.37
C LEU A 127 -57.61 -15.38 -10.34
N LYS A 128 -58.17 -14.18 -10.15
CA LYS A 128 -59.24 -13.96 -9.16
C LYS A 128 -60.57 -14.55 -9.60
N TYR A 129 -60.87 -14.50 -10.89
CA TYR A 129 -62.07 -15.13 -11.43
C TYR A 129 -62.02 -16.65 -11.28
N SER A 130 -60.90 -17.27 -11.65
CA SER A 130 -60.71 -18.71 -11.49
C SER A 130 -60.61 -19.14 -10.02
N GLU A 131 -59.98 -18.34 -9.14
CA GLU A 131 -59.94 -18.56 -7.70
C GLU A 131 -61.35 -18.58 -7.09
N MET A 132 -62.25 -17.71 -7.55
CA MET A 132 -63.65 -17.71 -7.12
C MET A 132 -64.35 -19.03 -7.51
N GLU A 133 -64.26 -19.46 -8.76
CA GLU A 133 -64.87 -20.72 -9.20
C GLU A 133 -64.26 -21.94 -8.46
N MET A 134 -62.96 -21.91 -8.17
CA MET A 134 -62.27 -22.94 -7.38
C MET A 134 -62.77 -23.00 -5.93
N LYS A 135 -62.91 -21.85 -5.26
CA LYS A 135 -63.39 -21.76 -3.87
C LYS A 135 -64.79 -22.36 -3.70
N HIS A 136 -65.66 -22.13 -4.68
CA HIS A 136 -67.05 -22.59 -4.65
C HIS A 136 -67.25 -23.97 -5.29
N LYS A 137 -66.16 -24.68 -5.63
CA LYS A 137 -66.14 -26.05 -6.19
C LYS A 137 -66.80 -26.19 -7.57
N PHE A 138 -66.91 -25.11 -8.34
CA PHE A 138 -67.39 -25.15 -9.72
C PHE A 138 -66.26 -25.55 -10.69
N VAL A 139 -65.85 -26.81 -10.65
CA VAL A 139 -64.65 -27.31 -11.36
C VAL A 139 -64.74 -27.13 -12.87
N ASN A 140 -65.87 -27.46 -13.50
CA ASN A 140 -66.02 -27.36 -14.96
C ASN A 140 -65.98 -25.90 -15.44
N HIS A 141 -66.55 -24.97 -14.67
CA HIS A 141 -66.46 -23.54 -14.99
C HIS A 141 -65.03 -23.06 -14.82
N ALA A 142 -64.35 -23.45 -13.74
CA ALA A 142 -62.94 -23.13 -13.54
C ALA A 142 -62.07 -23.65 -14.69
N ARG A 143 -62.29 -24.88 -15.18
CA ARG A 143 -61.60 -25.45 -16.37
C ARG A 143 -61.81 -24.59 -17.61
N ASN A 144 -63.06 -24.21 -17.91
CA ASN A 144 -63.37 -23.38 -19.07
C ASN A 144 -62.70 -21.99 -18.96
N VAL A 145 -62.66 -21.42 -17.76
CA VAL A 145 -61.99 -20.14 -17.51
C VAL A 145 -60.49 -20.26 -17.71
N TRP A 146 -59.83 -21.30 -17.18
CA TRP A 146 -58.41 -21.51 -17.41
C TRP A 146 -58.07 -21.83 -18.85
N ASP A 147 -58.89 -22.63 -19.52
CA ASP A 147 -58.69 -22.97 -20.93
C ASP A 147 -58.76 -21.72 -21.81
N ARG A 148 -59.75 -20.85 -21.56
CA ARG A 148 -59.83 -19.52 -22.19
C ARG A 148 -58.63 -18.65 -21.82
N ALA A 149 -58.25 -18.58 -20.55
CA ALA A 149 -57.14 -17.76 -20.09
C ALA A 149 -55.82 -18.14 -20.77
N VAL A 150 -55.55 -19.44 -20.85
CA VAL A 150 -54.36 -20.00 -21.49
C VAL A 150 -54.36 -19.82 -23.00
N THR A 151 -55.53 -19.92 -23.65
CA THR A 151 -55.67 -19.69 -25.09
C THR A 151 -55.47 -18.22 -25.46
N LEU A 152 -55.95 -17.29 -24.63
CA LEU A 152 -55.83 -15.85 -24.86
C LEU A 152 -54.46 -15.30 -24.44
N LEU A 153 -53.85 -15.86 -23.39
CA LEU A 153 -52.57 -15.41 -22.82
C LEU A 153 -51.56 -16.57 -22.70
N PRO A 154 -51.10 -17.15 -23.82
CA PRO A 154 -50.23 -18.32 -23.81
C PRO A 154 -48.82 -18.04 -23.25
N ARG A 155 -48.37 -16.78 -23.24
CA ARG A 155 -47.04 -16.39 -22.73
C ARG A 155 -46.97 -16.21 -21.21
N VAL A 156 -48.10 -16.26 -20.51
CA VAL A 156 -48.14 -16.01 -19.07
C VAL A 156 -48.04 -17.34 -18.32
N ASP A 157 -46.81 -17.73 -17.95
CA ASP A 157 -46.52 -19.00 -17.26
C ASP A 157 -47.35 -19.22 -16.00
N GLN A 158 -47.67 -18.15 -15.27
CA GLN A 158 -48.46 -18.25 -14.04
C GLN A 158 -49.84 -18.89 -14.27
N LEU A 159 -50.46 -18.64 -15.43
CA LEU A 159 -51.78 -19.22 -15.76
C LEU A 159 -51.65 -20.73 -15.99
N TRP A 160 -50.63 -21.15 -16.75
CA TRP A 160 -50.32 -22.56 -16.98
C TRP A 160 -50.05 -23.30 -15.68
N TYR A 161 -49.19 -22.75 -14.81
CA TYR A 161 -48.87 -23.36 -13.52
C TYR A 161 -50.12 -23.59 -12.65
N LYS A 162 -51.00 -22.59 -12.58
CA LYS A 162 -52.21 -22.68 -11.76
C LYS A 162 -53.23 -23.65 -12.37
N TYR A 163 -53.35 -23.69 -13.69
CA TYR A 163 -54.22 -24.64 -14.37
C TYR A 163 -53.75 -26.08 -14.18
N ILE A 164 -52.45 -26.34 -14.39
CA ILE A 164 -51.81 -27.64 -14.14
C ILE A 164 -51.96 -28.05 -12.68
N HIS A 165 -51.68 -27.13 -11.76
CA HIS A 165 -51.83 -27.40 -10.33
C HIS A 165 -53.27 -27.76 -9.97
N MET A 166 -54.27 -27.13 -10.59
CA MET A 166 -55.66 -27.53 -10.38
C MET A 166 -55.90 -28.97 -10.85
N GLU A 167 -55.53 -29.33 -12.08
CA GLU A 167 -55.74 -30.70 -12.58
C GLU A 167 -54.97 -31.75 -11.76
N GLU A 168 -53.78 -31.40 -11.26
CA GLU A 168 -53.01 -32.25 -10.34
C GLU A 168 -53.72 -32.43 -8.99
N MET A 169 -54.26 -31.35 -8.40
CA MET A 169 -55.06 -31.41 -7.16
C MET A 169 -56.37 -32.19 -7.34
N LEU A 170 -56.92 -32.22 -8.55
CA LEU A 170 -58.08 -33.03 -8.90
C LEU A 170 -57.72 -34.50 -9.19
N GLY A 171 -56.42 -34.86 -9.21
CA GLY A 171 -55.93 -36.20 -9.52
C GLY A 171 -55.94 -36.56 -11.00
N ASN A 172 -56.25 -35.62 -11.89
CA ASN A 172 -56.31 -35.84 -13.33
C ASN A 172 -54.93 -35.69 -13.98
N VAL A 173 -54.06 -36.68 -13.77
CA VAL A 173 -52.68 -36.68 -14.28
C VAL A 173 -52.64 -36.65 -15.81
N ALA A 174 -53.56 -37.34 -16.48
CA ALA A 174 -53.65 -37.33 -17.94
C ALA A 174 -54.03 -35.94 -18.49
N GLY A 175 -54.97 -35.26 -17.85
CA GLY A 175 -55.31 -33.87 -18.16
C GLY A 175 -54.14 -32.91 -17.94
N ALA A 176 -53.45 -33.02 -16.81
CA ALA A 176 -52.26 -32.23 -16.53
C ALA A 176 -51.16 -32.43 -17.58
N ARG A 177 -50.93 -33.67 -18.05
CA ARG A 177 -49.99 -33.99 -19.13
C ARG A 177 -50.42 -33.36 -20.46
N ALA A 178 -51.69 -33.46 -20.84
CA ALA A 178 -52.20 -32.84 -22.06
C ALA A 178 -52.01 -31.32 -22.05
N ILE A 179 -52.21 -30.68 -20.88
CA ILE A 179 -51.96 -29.25 -20.69
C ILE A 179 -50.46 -28.94 -20.81
N PHE A 180 -49.59 -29.75 -20.21
CA PHE A 180 -48.14 -29.60 -20.36
C PHE A 180 -47.70 -29.74 -21.81
N GLU A 181 -48.19 -30.74 -22.56
CA GLU A 181 -47.87 -30.90 -23.98
C GLU A 181 -48.35 -29.70 -24.81
N ARG A 182 -49.56 -29.21 -24.52
CA ARG A 182 -50.06 -27.98 -25.15
C ARG A 182 -49.20 -26.77 -24.82
N TRP A 183 -48.66 -26.70 -23.60
CA TRP A 183 -47.76 -25.65 -23.19
C TRP A 183 -46.41 -25.74 -23.88
N MET A 184 -45.84 -26.95 -24.00
CA MET A 184 -44.54 -27.17 -24.65
C MET A 184 -44.58 -26.84 -26.15
N ASN A 185 -45.73 -26.92 -26.81
CA ASN A 185 -45.90 -26.45 -28.18
C ASN A 185 -45.67 -24.94 -28.36
N TRP A 186 -45.75 -24.15 -27.27
CA TRP A 186 -45.45 -22.72 -27.27
C TRP A 186 -44.00 -22.39 -26.92
N GLU A 187 -43.15 -23.41 -26.71
CA GLU A 187 -41.74 -23.27 -26.35
C GLU A 187 -41.51 -22.33 -25.14
N PRO A 188 -41.98 -22.72 -23.93
CA PRO A 188 -41.88 -21.87 -22.76
C PRO A 188 -40.46 -21.81 -22.17
N ASP A 189 -40.24 -20.84 -21.27
CA ASP A 189 -38.98 -20.66 -20.55
C ASP A 189 -38.49 -21.93 -19.85
N HIS A 190 -37.20 -21.98 -19.49
CA HIS A 190 -36.58 -23.08 -18.74
C HIS A 190 -37.39 -23.59 -17.55
N ASN A 191 -38.11 -22.69 -16.86
CA ASN A 191 -38.93 -23.04 -15.70
C ASN A 191 -40.15 -23.88 -16.08
N GLY A 192 -40.70 -23.73 -17.28
CA GLY A 192 -41.84 -24.50 -17.75
C GLY A 192 -41.49 -25.96 -18.00
N TRP A 193 -40.42 -26.19 -18.77
CA TRP A 193 -39.87 -27.52 -18.99
C TRP A 193 -39.49 -28.22 -17.68
N LEU A 194 -38.79 -27.51 -16.77
CA LEU A 194 -38.41 -28.06 -15.47
C LEU A 194 -39.61 -28.42 -14.59
N ALA A 195 -40.72 -27.69 -14.68
CA ALA A 195 -41.93 -28.04 -13.94
C ALA A 195 -42.59 -29.30 -14.48
N TYR A 196 -42.56 -29.50 -15.81
CA TYR A 196 -43.05 -30.73 -16.42
C TYR A 196 -42.21 -31.94 -16.00
N ILE A 197 -40.89 -31.80 -16.07
CA ILE A 197 -39.94 -32.82 -15.61
C ILE A 197 -40.14 -33.14 -14.12
N LYS A 198 -40.32 -32.12 -13.27
CA LYS A 198 -40.58 -32.31 -11.84
C LYS A 198 -41.90 -33.05 -11.59
N MET A 199 -42.90 -32.86 -12.44
CA MET A 199 -44.17 -33.58 -12.34
C MET A 199 -43.98 -35.06 -12.67
N GLU A 200 -43.34 -35.40 -13.79
CA GLU A 200 -43.07 -36.81 -14.13
C GLU A 200 -42.13 -37.48 -13.11
N LEU A 201 -41.18 -36.74 -12.53
CA LEU A 201 -40.35 -37.21 -11.42
C LEU A 201 -41.15 -37.51 -10.15
N ARG A 202 -42.22 -36.76 -9.84
CA ARG A 202 -43.11 -37.07 -8.71
C ARG A 202 -43.84 -38.39 -8.92
N TYR A 203 -44.16 -38.73 -10.18
CA TYR A 203 -44.82 -39.98 -10.56
C TYR A 203 -43.86 -41.12 -10.91
N GLN A 204 -42.55 -40.94 -10.72
CA GLN A 204 -41.50 -41.94 -11.00
C GLN A 204 -41.36 -42.37 -12.47
N GLU A 205 -41.87 -41.56 -13.41
CA GLU A 205 -41.79 -41.83 -14.85
C GLU A 205 -40.46 -41.30 -15.45
N ALA A 206 -39.35 -41.95 -15.11
CA ALA A 206 -38.00 -41.51 -15.47
C ALA A 206 -37.73 -41.52 -17.00
N GLU A 207 -38.33 -42.46 -17.73
CA GLU A 207 -38.16 -42.56 -19.19
C GLU A 207 -38.85 -41.41 -19.94
N ARG A 208 -40.03 -41.02 -19.49
CA ARG A 208 -40.74 -39.85 -20.03
C ARG A 208 -40.00 -38.56 -19.68
N ALA A 209 -39.52 -38.44 -18.45
CA ALA A 209 -38.66 -37.32 -18.06
C ALA A 209 -37.43 -37.20 -18.99
N ARG A 210 -36.80 -38.31 -19.38
CA ARG A 210 -35.70 -38.33 -20.36
C ARG A 210 -36.13 -37.83 -21.75
N HIS A 211 -37.25 -38.31 -22.27
CA HIS A 211 -37.77 -37.85 -23.55
C HIS A 211 -38.11 -36.34 -23.53
N ILE A 212 -38.61 -35.85 -22.41
CA ILE A 212 -38.86 -34.41 -22.20
C ILE A 212 -37.55 -33.64 -22.15
N PHE A 213 -36.50 -34.17 -21.52
CA PHE A 213 -35.17 -33.54 -21.52
C PHE A 213 -34.55 -33.47 -22.93
N GLU A 214 -34.67 -34.52 -23.74
CA GLU A 214 -34.21 -34.49 -25.14
C GLU A 214 -34.97 -33.44 -25.96
N ARG A 215 -36.29 -33.33 -25.78
CA ARG A 215 -37.09 -32.25 -26.40
C ARG A 215 -36.68 -30.87 -25.89
N TYR A 216 -36.46 -30.74 -24.58
CA TYR A 216 -36.08 -29.50 -23.93
C TYR A 216 -34.74 -28.96 -24.46
N VAL A 217 -33.75 -29.83 -24.60
CA VAL A 217 -32.44 -29.50 -25.16
C VAL A 217 -32.53 -29.10 -26.63
N ARG A 218 -33.37 -29.79 -27.42
CA ARG A 218 -33.60 -29.43 -28.83
C ARG A 218 -34.32 -28.10 -29.02
N CYS A 219 -35.29 -27.79 -28.16
CA CYS A 219 -36.05 -26.53 -28.27
C CYS A 219 -35.23 -25.33 -27.75
N LEU A 220 -34.46 -25.54 -26.68
CA LEU A 220 -33.61 -24.51 -26.09
C LEU A 220 -32.19 -25.06 -25.94
N PRO A 221 -31.33 -24.91 -26.97
CA PRO A 221 -29.90 -25.26 -26.92
C PRO A 221 -29.11 -24.34 -25.97
N SER A 222 -29.42 -24.37 -24.68
CA SER A 222 -28.74 -23.55 -23.68
C SER A 222 -27.87 -24.38 -22.76
N VAL A 223 -26.75 -23.81 -22.34
CA VAL A 223 -25.80 -24.39 -21.37
C VAL A 223 -26.53 -24.83 -20.10
N ARG A 224 -27.48 -24.02 -19.63
CA ARG A 224 -28.29 -24.32 -18.44
C ARG A 224 -29.21 -25.52 -18.65
N ALA A 225 -29.74 -25.73 -19.85
CA ALA A 225 -30.57 -26.89 -20.18
C ALA A 225 -29.75 -28.18 -20.12
N TRP A 226 -28.59 -28.20 -20.77
CA TRP A 226 -27.63 -29.30 -20.75
C TRP A 226 -27.13 -29.63 -19.35
N LEU A 227 -26.76 -28.63 -18.55
CA LEU A 227 -26.34 -28.82 -17.16
C LEU A 227 -27.42 -29.45 -16.29
N LYS A 228 -28.69 -29.10 -16.52
CA LYS A 228 -29.81 -29.70 -15.78
C LYS A 228 -30.09 -31.12 -16.23
N PHE A 229 -29.96 -31.41 -17.53
CA PHE A 229 -30.09 -32.76 -18.06
C PHE A 229 -28.97 -33.68 -17.54
N ALA A 230 -27.73 -33.22 -17.58
CA ALA A 230 -26.61 -33.97 -17.05
C ALA A 230 -26.72 -34.20 -15.53
N LYS A 231 -27.13 -33.18 -14.75
CA LYS A 231 -27.41 -33.35 -13.31
C LYS A 231 -28.54 -34.34 -13.03
N PHE A 232 -29.50 -34.50 -13.93
CA PHE A 232 -30.57 -35.47 -13.80
C PHE A 232 -30.06 -36.90 -14.04
N GLU A 233 -29.28 -37.14 -15.11
CA GLU A 233 -28.67 -38.45 -15.36
C GLU A 233 -27.71 -38.87 -14.24
N VAL A 234 -26.92 -37.91 -13.71
CA VAL A 234 -26.05 -38.14 -12.53
C VAL A 234 -26.86 -38.56 -11.30
N LYS A 235 -28.03 -37.98 -11.07
CA LYS A 235 -28.90 -38.35 -9.93
C LYS A 235 -29.53 -39.73 -10.10
N ASN A 236 -29.78 -40.14 -11.34
CA ASN A 236 -30.33 -41.45 -11.64
C ASN A 236 -29.26 -42.56 -11.64
N GLY A 237 -27.96 -42.20 -11.56
CA GLY A 237 -26.84 -43.14 -11.46
C GLY A 237 -26.30 -43.65 -12.80
N GLU A 238 -26.84 -43.17 -13.92
CA GLU A 238 -26.46 -43.61 -15.27
C GLU A 238 -25.23 -42.82 -15.77
N ILE A 239 -24.03 -43.22 -15.32
CA ILE A 239 -22.76 -42.51 -15.56
C ILE A 239 -22.44 -42.42 -17.06
N GLU A 240 -22.62 -43.52 -17.81
CA GLU A 240 -22.31 -43.55 -19.25
C GLU A 240 -23.21 -42.62 -20.06
N ARG A 241 -24.48 -42.53 -19.69
CA ARG A 241 -25.42 -41.61 -20.35
C ARG A 241 -25.13 -40.18 -19.98
N ALA A 242 -24.81 -39.89 -18.72
CA ALA A 242 -24.38 -38.57 -18.30
C ALA A 242 -23.13 -38.09 -19.09
N ARG A 243 -22.16 -38.98 -19.35
CA ARG A 243 -21.01 -38.68 -20.23
C ARG A 243 -21.44 -38.33 -21.65
N ARG A 244 -22.27 -39.15 -22.27
CA ARG A 244 -22.78 -38.87 -23.63
C ARG A 244 -23.54 -37.54 -23.71
N VAL A 245 -24.24 -37.17 -22.64
CA VAL A 245 -24.91 -35.87 -22.55
C VAL A 245 -23.91 -34.72 -22.49
N TYR A 246 -22.82 -34.85 -21.71
CA TYR A 246 -21.77 -33.84 -21.70
C TYR A 246 -20.99 -33.77 -23.02
N GLU A 247 -20.68 -34.90 -23.66
CA GLU A 247 -20.02 -34.94 -24.97
C GLU A 247 -20.89 -34.26 -26.03
N ARG A 248 -22.18 -34.61 -26.12
CA ARG A 248 -23.14 -33.94 -27.01
C ARG A 248 -23.29 -32.45 -26.71
N ALA A 249 -23.29 -32.08 -25.42
CA ALA A 249 -23.35 -30.67 -25.03
C ALA A 249 -22.13 -29.90 -25.54
N VAL A 250 -20.93 -30.49 -25.50
CA VAL A 250 -19.70 -29.85 -26.01
C VAL A 250 -19.71 -29.78 -27.54
N GLU A 251 -20.24 -30.79 -28.24
CA GLU A 251 -20.38 -30.78 -29.70
C GLU A 251 -21.39 -29.72 -30.18
N GLU A 252 -22.57 -29.65 -29.56
CA GLU A 252 -23.63 -28.73 -29.96
C GLU A 252 -23.38 -27.27 -29.51
N LEU A 253 -22.69 -27.07 -28.38
CA LEU A 253 -22.36 -25.73 -27.86
C LEU A 253 -20.97 -25.23 -28.28
N GLY A 254 -20.21 -26.00 -29.06
CA GLY A 254 -18.82 -25.69 -29.44
C GLY A 254 -18.64 -24.36 -30.18
N GLU A 255 -19.72 -23.76 -30.68
CA GLU A 255 -19.72 -22.46 -31.37
C GLU A 255 -20.18 -21.28 -30.49
N ASP A 256 -20.90 -21.54 -29.39
CA ASP A 256 -21.52 -20.51 -28.55
C ASP A 256 -20.73 -20.29 -27.24
N GLY A 257 -20.08 -19.14 -27.13
CA GLY A 257 -19.12 -18.75 -26.09
C GLY A 257 -19.63 -18.59 -24.63
N HIS A 258 -20.41 -19.54 -24.10
CA HIS A 258 -20.77 -19.62 -22.68
C HIS A 258 -20.45 -21.01 -22.08
N THR A 259 -19.33 -21.58 -22.48
CA THR A 259 -18.93 -22.96 -22.15
C THR A 259 -18.31 -23.14 -20.76
N GLU A 260 -18.08 -22.05 -19.99
CA GLU A 260 -17.43 -22.11 -18.68
C GLU A 260 -18.16 -23.00 -17.68
N GLU A 261 -19.46 -22.74 -17.46
CA GLU A 261 -20.25 -23.50 -16.50
C GLU A 261 -20.36 -24.98 -16.91
N LEU A 262 -20.38 -25.25 -18.22
CA LEU A 262 -20.41 -26.59 -18.78
C LEU A 262 -19.12 -27.34 -18.48
N PHE A 263 -17.96 -26.76 -18.81
CA PHE A 263 -16.67 -27.40 -18.59
C PHE A 263 -16.36 -27.59 -17.10
N VAL A 264 -16.68 -26.61 -16.25
CA VAL A 264 -16.55 -26.76 -14.80
C VAL A 264 -17.44 -27.88 -14.27
N ALA A 265 -18.69 -27.98 -14.76
CA ALA A 265 -19.58 -29.06 -14.34
C ALA A 265 -19.14 -30.43 -14.87
N PHE A 266 -18.61 -30.48 -16.09
CA PHE A 266 -18.11 -31.70 -16.72
C PHE A 266 -16.86 -32.19 -16.00
N ALA A 267 -15.92 -31.30 -15.69
CA ALA A 267 -14.72 -31.65 -14.93
C ALA A 267 -15.05 -32.10 -13.48
N LYS A 268 -15.98 -31.43 -12.79
CA LYS A 268 -16.48 -31.88 -11.47
C LYS A 268 -17.24 -33.21 -11.55
N PHE A 269 -17.83 -33.53 -12.69
CA PHE A 269 -18.48 -34.81 -12.91
C PHE A 269 -17.43 -35.91 -13.10
N GLU A 270 -16.41 -35.71 -13.93
CA GLU A 270 -15.31 -36.67 -14.09
C GLU A 270 -14.50 -36.86 -12.80
N GLU A 271 -14.36 -35.80 -11.99
CA GLU A 271 -13.80 -35.88 -10.63
C GLU A 271 -14.61 -36.84 -9.74
N LYS A 272 -15.96 -36.75 -9.77
CA LYS A 272 -16.83 -37.69 -9.06
C LYS A 272 -16.73 -39.12 -9.62
N CYS A 273 -16.48 -39.25 -10.92
CA CYS A 273 -16.25 -40.53 -11.57
C CYS A 273 -14.83 -41.09 -11.34
N LYS A 274 -13.94 -40.33 -10.67
CA LYS A 274 -12.53 -40.65 -10.37
C LYS A 274 -11.60 -40.72 -11.60
N GLU A 275 -12.00 -40.13 -12.72
CA GLU A 275 -11.18 -40.07 -13.95
C GLU A 275 -10.37 -38.77 -13.99
N LEU A 276 -9.29 -38.71 -13.19
CA LEU A 276 -8.50 -37.49 -13.00
C LEU A 276 -7.78 -37.02 -14.27
N GLU A 277 -7.28 -37.95 -15.09
CA GLU A 277 -6.59 -37.61 -16.35
C GLU A 277 -7.55 -37.00 -17.36
N ARG A 278 -8.78 -37.53 -17.43
CA ARG A 278 -9.82 -36.99 -18.31
C ARG A 278 -10.26 -35.61 -17.86
N ALA A 279 -10.42 -35.39 -16.55
CA ALA A 279 -10.69 -34.07 -15.99
C ALA A 279 -9.59 -33.05 -16.35
N ARG A 280 -8.30 -33.44 -16.31
CA ARG A 280 -7.17 -32.59 -16.76
C ARG A 280 -7.26 -32.24 -18.24
N CYS A 281 -7.53 -33.21 -19.10
CA CYS A 281 -7.70 -32.97 -20.53
C CYS A 281 -8.86 -32.02 -20.81
N ILE A 282 -9.98 -32.16 -20.09
CA ILE A 282 -11.14 -31.25 -20.20
C ILE A 282 -10.76 -29.84 -19.76
N TYR A 283 -10.04 -29.67 -18.65
CA TYR A 283 -9.58 -28.34 -18.22
C TYR A 283 -8.62 -27.70 -19.23
N LYS A 284 -7.67 -28.45 -19.80
CA LYS A 284 -6.78 -27.94 -20.86
C LYS A 284 -7.58 -27.53 -22.10
N PHE A 285 -8.48 -28.39 -22.55
CA PHE A 285 -9.36 -28.13 -23.69
C PHE A 285 -10.27 -26.92 -23.46
N ALA A 286 -10.76 -26.72 -22.24
CA ALA A 286 -11.55 -25.55 -21.87
C ALA A 286 -10.73 -24.26 -21.96
N LEU A 287 -9.46 -24.29 -21.52
CA LEU A 287 -8.57 -23.12 -21.57
C LEU A 287 -8.15 -22.76 -23.01
N ASP A 288 -8.04 -23.74 -23.90
CA ASP A 288 -7.66 -23.49 -25.30
C ASP A 288 -8.81 -22.90 -26.14
N ASN A 289 -10.07 -23.25 -25.82
CA ASN A 289 -11.24 -22.83 -26.59
C ASN A 289 -11.98 -21.60 -26.03
N ILE A 290 -11.82 -21.26 -24.75
CA ILE A 290 -12.52 -20.13 -24.13
C ILE A 290 -11.77 -18.81 -24.40
N PRO A 291 -12.48 -17.72 -24.79
CA PRO A 291 -11.91 -16.38 -24.81
C PRO A 291 -11.36 -15.98 -23.44
N LYS A 292 -10.08 -15.60 -23.41
CA LYS A 292 -9.25 -15.55 -22.19
C LYS A 292 -9.76 -14.65 -21.05
N GLY A 293 -10.66 -13.70 -21.30
CA GLY A 293 -11.28 -12.85 -20.26
C GLY A 293 -12.36 -13.55 -19.41
N GLN A 294 -12.87 -14.69 -19.88
CA GLN A 294 -13.88 -15.52 -19.23
C GLN A 294 -13.28 -16.77 -18.57
N ALA A 295 -12.01 -17.06 -18.85
CA ALA A 295 -11.33 -18.24 -18.35
C ALA A 295 -10.99 -18.17 -16.85
N GLU A 296 -11.17 -17.03 -16.15
CA GLU A 296 -10.75 -16.88 -14.75
C GLU A 296 -11.45 -17.86 -13.80
N GLU A 297 -12.75 -18.12 -14.00
CA GLU A 297 -13.47 -19.08 -13.18
C GLU A 297 -12.99 -20.51 -13.43
N VAL A 298 -12.77 -20.87 -14.70
CA VAL A 298 -12.20 -22.17 -15.10
C VAL A 298 -10.80 -22.35 -14.50
N TYR A 299 -9.93 -21.34 -14.58
CA TYR A 299 -8.60 -21.35 -13.94
C TYR A 299 -8.68 -21.51 -12.43
N ARG A 300 -9.60 -20.81 -11.74
CA ARG A 300 -9.78 -20.95 -10.30
C ARG A 300 -10.14 -22.39 -9.94
N THR A 301 -11.06 -23.00 -10.69
CA THR A 301 -11.47 -24.39 -10.46
C THR A 301 -10.39 -25.39 -10.83
N PHE A 302 -9.61 -25.14 -11.89
CA PHE A 302 -8.50 -25.99 -12.30
C PHE A 302 -7.34 -25.95 -11.31
N VAL A 303 -7.01 -24.77 -10.78
CA VAL A 303 -6.02 -24.65 -9.68
C VAL A 303 -6.52 -25.35 -8.42
N ALA A 304 -7.81 -25.26 -8.10
CA ALA A 304 -8.37 -26.00 -6.97
C ALA A 304 -8.29 -27.52 -7.19
N PHE A 305 -8.55 -27.98 -8.42
CA PHE A 305 -8.43 -29.38 -8.82
C PHE A 305 -6.98 -29.88 -8.71
N GLU A 306 -6.01 -29.18 -9.29
CA GLU A 306 -4.60 -29.56 -9.19
C GLU A 306 -4.06 -29.41 -7.76
N LYS A 307 -4.60 -28.52 -6.93
CA LYS A 307 -4.26 -28.50 -5.49
C LYS A 307 -4.75 -29.76 -4.74
N GLN A 308 -5.86 -30.32 -5.17
CA GLN A 308 -6.45 -31.50 -4.54
C GLN A 308 -5.85 -32.82 -5.06
N TYR A 309 -5.48 -32.86 -6.35
CA TYR A 309 -5.13 -34.10 -7.06
C TYR A 309 -3.82 -34.01 -7.86
N GLY A 310 -3.09 -32.89 -7.78
CA GLY A 310 -1.93 -32.58 -8.61
C GLY A 310 -0.57 -32.97 -8.05
N ASP A 311 0.36 -33.21 -8.98
CA ASP A 311 1.79 -33.26 -8.72
C ASP A 311 2.35 -31.84 -8.58
N ARG A 312 3.38 -31.66 -7.74
CA ARG A 312 3.97 -30.33 -7.46
C ARG A 312 4.38 -29.57 -8.72
N THR A 313 4.90 -30.26 -9.74
CA THR A 313 5.30 -29.69 -11.03
C THR A 313 4.11 -29.25 -11.87
N GLY A 314 3.03 -30.06 -11.92
CA GLY A 314 1.80 -29.67 -12.63
C GLY A 314 1.13 -28.45 -11.99
N ILE A 315 1.17 -28.33 -10.67
CA ILE A 315 0.68 -27.15 -9.95
C ILE A 315 1.50 -25.91 -10.31
N GLU A 316 2.83 -26.03 -10.33
CA GLU A 316 3.73 -24.94 -10.68
C GLU A 316 3.51 -24.46 -12.13
N ASP A 317 3.38 -25.37 -13.10
CA ASP A 317 3.13 -25.04 -14.52
C ASP A 317 1.80 -24.29 -14.72
N VAL A 318 0.74 -24.72 -14.03
CA VAL A 318 -0.58 -24.07 -14.10
C VAL A 318 -0.55 -22.69 -13.45
N ILE A 319 0.15 -22.53 -12.33
CA ILE A 319 0.31 -21.22 -11.69
C ILE A 319 1.13 -20.27 -12.56
N VAL A 320 2.19 -20.78 -13.19
CA VAL A 320 3.00 -20.00 -14.14
C VAL A 320 2.13 -19.54 -15.31
N SER A 321 1.34 -20.42 -15.93
CA SER A 321 0.46 -20.02 -17.04
C SER A 321 -0.56 -18.94 -16.64
N LYS A 322 -1.13 -19.02 -15.43
CA LYS A 322 -2.01 -17.98 -14.88
C LYS A 322 -1.28 -16.64 -14.72
N ARG A 323 -0.09 -16.65 -14.11
CA ARG A 323 0.69 -15.44 -13.87
C ARG A 323 1.17 -14.81 -15.18
N ARG A 324 1.57 -15.62 -16.16
CA ARG A 324 1.88 -15.18 -17.53
C ARG A 324 0.72 -14.39 -18.12
N PHE A 325 -0.47 -14.96 -18.08
CA PHE A 325 -1.67 -14.30 -18.60
C PHE A 325 -1.98 -12.97 -17.88
N GLN A 326 -1.93 -12.97 -16.55
CA GLN A 326 -2.16 -11.74 -15.75
C GLN A 326 -1.17 -10.64 -16.11
N TYR A 327 0.11 -10.99 -16.30
CA TYR A 327 1.12 -10.01 -16.71
C TYR A 327 0.95 -9.58 -18.17
N GLU A 328 0.57 -10.46 -19.09
CA GLU A 328 0.24 -10.10 -20.47
C GLU A 328 -0.93 -9.11 -20.54
N GLU A 329 -1.96 -9.31 -19.74
CA GLU A 329 -3.11 -8.41 -19.65
C GLU A 329 -2.71 -7.06 -19.06
N GLN A 330 -1.95 -7.06 -17.95
CA GLN A 330 -1.44 -5.84 -17.33
C GLN A 330 -0.52 -5.04 -18.28
N VAL A 331 0.29 -5.73 -19.06
CA VAL A 331 1.15 -5.15 -20.10
C VAL A 331 0.31 -4.56 -21.23
N ARG A 332 -0.76 -5.24 -21.65
CA ARG A 332 -1.66 -4.75 -22.70
C ARG A 332 -2.44 -3.51 -22.25
N GLU A 333 -2.91 -3.51 -21.01
CA GLU A 333 -3.61 -2.36 -20.42
C GLU A 333 -2.66 -1.18 -20.19
N ASN A 334 -1.45 -1.43 -19.68
CA ASN A 334 -0.48 -0.41 -19.33
C ASN A 334 0.92 -0.74 -19.86
N PRO A 335 1.20 -0.49 -21.16
CA PRO A 335 2.51 -0.79 -21.75
C PRO A 335 3.69 -0.04 -21.11
N THR A 336 3.44 1.10 -20.48
CA THR A 336 4.47 1.95 -19.85
C THR A 336 4.75 1.59 -18.39
N ASN A 337 4.06 0.60 -17.80
CA ASN A 337 4.34 0.14 -16.45
C ASN A 337 5.52 -0.84 -16.44
N TYR A 338 6.73 -0.33 -16.23
CA TYR A 338 7.96 -1.13 -16.19
C TYR A 338 8.01 -2.13 -15.02
N ASP A 339 7.24 -1.93 -13.95
CA ASP A 339 7.21 -2.90 -12.84
C ASP A 339 6.45 -4.18 -13.23
N ALA A 340 5.38 -4.08 -14.03
CA ALA A 340 4.71 -5.25 -14.60
C ALA A 340 5.64 -6.03 -15.55
N TRP A 341 6.43 -5.32 -16.36
CA TRP A 341 7.47 -5.94 -17.19
C TRP A 341 8.56 -6.62 -16.38
N PHE A 342 8.98 -6.05 -15.25
CA PHE A 342 9.97 -6.68 -14.37
C PHE A 342 9.49 -7.96 -13.71
N ASP A 343 8.22 -8.02 -13.36
CA ASP A 343 7.64 -9.17 -12.70
C ASP A 343 7.28 -10.26 -13.73
N TYR A 344 6.93 -9.86 -14.96
CA TYR A 344 6.78 -10.77 -16.09
C TYR A 344 8.11 -11.41 -16.48
N ALA A 345 9.16 -10.61 -16.66
CA ALA A 345 10.50 -11.13 -16.99
C ALA A 345 11.05 -12.05 -15.90
N ARG A 346 10.88 -11.69 -14.61
CA ARG A 346 11.30 -12.56 -13.50
C ARG A 346 10.52 -13.86 -13.43
N LEU A 347 9.24 -13.85 -13.78
CA LEU A 347 8.47 -15.09 -13.89
C LEU A 347 9.07 -16.00 -14.96
N GLU A 348 9.38 -15.47 -16.13
CA GLU A 348 9.98 -16.26 -17.22
C GLU A 348 11.40 -16.76 -16.89
N GLU A 349 12.24 -15.93 -16.26
CA GLU A 349 13.56 -16.33 -15.74
C GLU A 349 13.44 -17.48 -14.71
N SER A 350 12.47 -17.40 -13.81
CA SER A 350 12.21 -18.47 -12.84
C SER A 350 11.73 -19.77 -13.49
N CYS A 351 11.06 -19.69 -14.65
CA CYS A 351 10.67 -20.88 -15.43
C CYS A 351 11.89 -21.52 -16.11
N CYS A 352 12.76 -20.70 -16.71
CA CYS A 352 14.00 -21.13 -17.35
C CYS A 352 14.92 -21.90 -16.36
N THR A 353 14.97 -21.44 -15.11
CA THR A 353 15.75 -22.08 -14.03
C THR A 353 15.16 -23.43 -13.60
N SER A 354 13.83 -23.60 -13.67
CA SER A 354 13.12 -24.81 -13.23
C SER A 354 13.04 -25.90 -14.32
N GLY A 355 13.19 -25.52 -15.60
CA GLY A 355 13.14 -26.42 -16.75
C GLY A 355 14.25 -27.48 -16.75
N LYS A 356 13.91 -28.72 -16.38
CA LYS A 356 14.75 -29.91 -16.61
C LYS A 356 14.56 -30.40 -18.04
N GLY A 357 15.33 -29.85 -18.97
CA GLY A 357 15.48 -30.38 -20.33
C GLY A 357 16.14 -29.38 -21.30
N GLU A 358 17.18 -29.82 -22.02
CA GLU A 358 17.97 -28.95 -22.93
C GLU A 358 17.15 -28.36 -24.08
N VAL A 359 16.20 -29.12 -24.64
CA VAL A 359 15.37 -28.68 -25.79
C VAL A 359 14.21 -27.76 -25.37
N GLY A 360 13.74 -27.88 -24.12
CA GLY A 360 12.73 -26.97 -23.57
C GLY A 360 13.31 -25.59 -23.22
N ARG A 361 14.58 -25.57 -22.79
CA ARG A 361 15.27 -24.37 -22.34
C ARG A 361 15.48 -23.36 -23.46
N GLU A 362 15.82 -23.78 -24.68
CA GLU A 362 15.96 -22.86 -25.82
C GLU A 362 14.65 -22.12 -26.14
N ARG A 363 13.52 -22.85 -26.14
CA ARG A 363 12.19 -22.26 -26.39
C ARG A 363 11.74 -21.35 -25.25
N GLU A 364 12.19 -21.63 -24.02
CA GLU A 364 11.97 -20.78 -22.85
C GLU A 364 12.82 -19.50 -22.90
N MET A 365 14.09 -19.62 -23.30
CA MET A 365 14.99 -18.49 -23.51
C MET A 365 14.50 -17.58 -24.64
N GLU A 366 13.99 -18.14 -25.74
CA GLU A 366 13.39 -17.34 -26.82
C GLU A 366 12.15 -16.57 -26.36
N ARG A 367 11.33 -17.16 -25.47
CA ARG A 367 10.20 -16.44 -24.87
C ARG A 367 10.67 -15.32 -23.93
N VAL A 368 11.66 -15.57 -23.07
CA VAL A 368 12.24 -14.52 -22.22
C VAL A 368 12.76 -13.37 -23.07
N ARG A 369 13.43 -13.68 -24.20
CA ARG A 369 13.89 -12.69 -25.18
C ARG A 369 12.74 -11.90 -25.77
N GLU A 370 11.69 -12.56 -26.25
CA GLU A 370 10.52 -11.87 -26.82
C GLU A 370 9.90 -10.90 -25.79
N VAL A 371 9.81 -11.30 -24.52
CA VAL A 371 9.33 -10.44 -23.43
C VAL A 371 10.24 -9.22 -23.25
N TYR A 372 11.56 -9.41 -23.23
CA TYR A 372 12.52 -8.32 -23.10
C TYR A 372 12.51 -7.39 -24.32
N GLU A 373 12.43 -7.91 -25.55
CA GLU A 373 12.35 -7.13 -26.78
C GLU A 373 11.07 -6.30 -26.84
N ARG A 374 9.93 -6.90 -26.48
CA ARG A 374 8.64 -6.19 -26.37
C ARG A 374 8.67 -5.12 -25.29
N ALA A 375 9.33 -5.39 -24.16
CA ALA A 375 9.49 -4.41 -23.09
C ALA A 375 10.41 -3.25 -23.52
N ILE A 376 11.45 -3.53 -24.30
CA ILE A 376 12.39 -2.54 -24.85
C ILE A 376 11.73 -1.61 -25.86
N ALA A 377 10.82 -2.12 -26.70
CA ALA A 377 10.09 -1.33 -27.69
C ALA A 377 9.28 -0.18 -27.06
N ASN A 378 8.88 -0.31 -25.79
CA ASN A 378 8.14 0.71 -25.05
C ASN A 378 9.08 1.74 -24.42
N VAL A 379 9.62 2.64 -25.23
CA VAL A 379 10.49 3.75 -24.79
C VAL A 379 9.70 4.73 -23.92
N PRO A 380 10.24 5.18 -22.75
CA PRO A 380 9.56 6.15 -21.91
C PRO A 380 9.26 7.45 -22.66
N PRO A 381 8.02 7.99 -22.58
CA PRO A 381 7.63 9.19 -23.34
C PRO A 381 8.24 10.49 -22.81
N CYS A 382 8.70 10.54 -21.55
CA CYS A 382 9.29 11.73 -20.93
C CYS A 382 10.78 11.56 -20.63
N ASN A 383 11.58 12.58 -20.95
CA ASN A 383 13.04 12.60 -20.75
C ASN A 383 13.48 12.96 -19.31
N GLU A 384 12.70 12.53 -18.31
CA GLU A 384 13.07 12.70 -16.91
C GLU A 384 13.85 11.50 -16.37
N LYS A 385 14.92 11.78 -15.63
CA LYS A 385 15.82 10.76 -15.07
C LYS A 385 15.10 9.66 -14.27
N ARG A 386 13.97 9.95 -13.62
CA ARG A 386 13.21 8.99 -12.79
C ARG A 386 12.59 7.85 -13.60
N TYR A 387 11.98 8.15 -14.75
CA TYR A 387 11.36 7.12 -15.60
C TYR A 387 12.42 6.32 -16.36
N TRP A 388 13.49 6.98 -16.78
CA TRP A 388 14.63 6.33 -17.44
C TRP A 388 15.42 5.40 -16.52
N GLN A 389 15.45 5.65 -15.21
CA GLN A 389 16.09 4.74 -14.24
C GLN A 389 15.49 3.33 -14.33
N ARG A 390 14.17 3.20 -14.31
CA ARG A 390 13.48 1.90 -14.39
C ARG A 390 13.70 1.25 -15.75
N TYR A 391 13.56 2.00 -16.84
CA TYR A 391 13.84 1.50 -18.19
C TYR A 391 15.28 0.99 -18.35
N ILE A 392 16.27 1.67 -17.76
CA ILE A 392 17.66 1.22 -17.80
C ILE A 392 17.92 -0.02 -16.96
N TYR A 393 17.22 -0.17 -15.85
CA TYR A 393 17.29 -1.41 -15.09
C TYR A 393 16.74 -2.61 -15.89
N LEU A 394 15.77 -2.39 -16.78
CA LEU A 394 15.30 -3.43 -17.71
C LEU A 394 16.42 -3.83 -18.67
N TRP A 395 17.13 -2.87 -19.27
CA TRP A 395 18.30 -3.15 -20.11
C TRP A 395 19.41 -3.87 -19.36
N ILE A 396 19.70 -3.49 -18.11
CA ILE A 396 20.71 -4.17 -17.28
C ILE A 396 20.28 -5.61 -16.99
N LYS A 397 19.01 -5.85 -16.67
CA LYS A 397 18.51 -7.22 -16.45
C LYS A 397 18.58 -8.06 -17.72
N TYR A 398 18.20 -7.49 -18.87
CA TYR A 398 18.29 -8.20 -20.14
C TYR A 398 19.74 -8.58 -20.48
N ALA A 399 20.69 -7.66 -20.27
CA ALA A 399 22.11 -7.95 -20.49
C ALA A 399 22.67 -8.97 -19.49
N LEU A 400 22.21 -8.96 -18.23
CA LEU A 400 22.59 -9.96 -17.23
C LEU A 400 21.99 -11.33 -17.54
N PHE A 401 20.75 -11.39 -18.05
CA PHE A 401 20.11 -12.62 -18.48
C PHE A 401 20.86 -13.26 -19.66
N GLU A 402 21.17 -12.48 -20.70
CA GLU A 402 21.94 -13.01 -21.86
C GLU A 402 23.36 -13.42 -21.46
N GLU A 403 23.97 -12.74 -20.49
CA GLU A 403 25.32 -13.07 -20.00
C GLU A 403 25.37 -14.31 -19.09
N LEU A 404 24.43 -14.45 -18.16
CA LEU A 404 24.46 -15.49 -17.12
C LEU A 404 23.63 -16.72 -17.47
N GLU A 405 22.50 -16.56 -18.16
CA GLU A 405 21.58 -17.67 -18.46
C GLU A 405 21.73 -18.17 -19.89
N ALA A 406 21.85 -17.26 -20.87
CA ALA A 406 21.95 -17.65 -22.28
C ALA A 406 23.39 -17.86 -22.78
N GLU A 407 24.38 -17.33 -22.05
CA GLU A 407 25.81 -17.33 -22.40
C GLU A 407 26.14 -16.79 -23.81
N ASP A 408 25.25 -16.00 -24.43
CA ASP A 408 25.44 -15.44 -25.76
C ASP A 408 26.21 -14.11 -25.70
N VAL A 409 27.50 -14.21 -26.01
CA VAL A 409 28.46 -13.10 -25.95
C VAL A 409 28.18 -12.05 -27.04
N GLU A 410 27.73 -12.45 -28.22
CA GLU A 410 27.57 -11.53 -29.36
C GLU A 410 26.30 -10.68 -29.20
N ARG A 411 25.20 -11.32 -28.80
CA ARG A 411 23.96 -10.59 -28.51
C ARG A 411 24.10 -9.67 -27.32
N THR A 412 24.77 -10.09 -26.25
CA THR A 412 25.03 -9.20 -25.11
C THR A 412 25.73 -7.91 -25.54
N ARG A 413 26.67 -7.97 -26.50
CA ARG A 413 27.29 -6.76 -27.08
C ARG A 413 26.30 -5.89 -27.83
N GLU A 414 25.41 -6.49 -28.60
CA GLU A 414 24.38 -5.77 -29.34
C GLU A 414 23.40 -5.08 -28.39
N VAL A 415 22.95 -5.76 -27.33
CA VAL A 415 22.10 -5.21 -26.28
C VAL A 415 22.75 -3.99 -25.63
N TYR A 416 24.02 -4.07 -25.23
CA TYR A 416 24.73 -2.92 -24.68
C TYR A 416 24.88 -1.78 -25.71
N ARG A 417 25.16 -2.08 -27.00
CA ARG A 417 25.27 -1.06 -28.05
C ARG A 417 23.94 -0.36 -28.32
N GLN A 418 22.84 -1.10 -28.37
CA GLN A 418 21.50 -0.55 -28.59
C GLN A 418 21.07 0.31 -27.40
N CYS A 419 21.29 -0.17 -26.17
CA CYS A 419 21.05 0.61 -24.95
C CYS A 419 21.82 1.94 -24.97
N LEU A 420 23.10 1.92 -25.31
CA LEU A 420 23.94 3.13 -25.37
C LEU A 420 23.53 4.09 -26.50
N LYS A 421 22.96 3.62 -27.62
CA LYS A 421 22.44 4.51 -28.68
C LYS A 421 21.13 5.20 -28.28
N LEU A 422 20.26 4.49 -27.56
CA LEU A 422 18.92 4.98 -27.20
C LEU A 422 18.96 6.04 -26.10
N ILE A 423 19.96 6.00 -25.21
CA ILE A 423 20.07 6.93 -24.09
C ILE A 423 20.44 8.34 -24.58
N PRO A 424 19.62 9.36 -24.26
CA PRO A 424 19.98 10.76 -24.45
C PRO A 424 21.07 11.21 -23.45
N HIS A 425 22.34 11.04 -23.82
CA HIS A 425 23.50 11.36 -22.96
C HIS A 425 23.65 12.85 -22.62
N LYS A 426 23.03 13.75 -23.40
CA LYS A 426 23.09 15.21 -23.21
C LYS A 426 22.21 15.71 -22.06
N SER A 427 21.09 15.04 -21.78
CA SER A 427 20.16 15.41 -20.70
C SER A 427 20.47 14.67 -19.40
N PHE A 428 20.96 13.44 -19.48
CA PHE A 428 21.34 12.65 -18.31
C PHE A 428 22.39 11.60 -18.67
N SER A 429 23.27 11.30 -17.71
CA SER A 429 24.27 10.24 -17.86
C SER A 429 24.03 9.09 -16.89
N PHE A 430 24.13 7.86 -17.37
CA PHE A 430 24.04 6.65 -16.55
C PHE A 430 25.39 5.93 -16.52
N ALA A 431 26.25 6.34 -15.57
CA ALA A 431 27.59 5.76 -15.41
C ALA A 431 27.59 4.24 -15.20
N LYS A 432 26.55 3.68 -14.57
CA LYS A 432 26.46 2.25 -14.26
C LYS A 432 26.44 1.37 -15.52
N ILE A 433 25.76 1.79 -16.59
CA ILE A 433 25.70 1.01 -17.83
C ILE A 433 27.05 0.98 -18.53
N TRP A 434 27.72 2.14 -18.62
CA TRP A 434 29.05 2.24 -19.22
C TRP A 434 30.07 1.36 -18.49
N ILE A 435 30.01 1.33 -17.15
CA ILE A 435 30.87 0.47 -16.32
C ILE A 435 30.55 -1.01 -16.56
N LEU A 436 29.26 -1.39 -16.57
CA LEU A 436 28.85 -2.78 -16.82
C LEU A 436 29.28 -3.27 -18.21
N ALA A 437 29.09 -2.45 -19.25
CA ALA A 437 29.53 -2.76 -20.60
C ALA A 437 31.06 -2.91 -20.71
N ALA A 438 31.82 -2.06 -20.01
CA ALA A 438 33.28 -2.18 -19.95
C ALA A 438 33.73 -3.44 -19.19
N GLN A 439 33.10 -3.73 -18.05
CA GLN A 439 33.38 -4.94 -17.26
C GLN A 439 33.02 -6.22 -18.02
N PHE A 440 31.96 -6.20 -18.83
CA PHE A 440 31.61 -7.30 -19.74
C PHE A 440 32.74 -7.56 -20.76
N GLU A 441 33.21 -6.53 -21.47
CA GLU A 441 34.31 -6.70 -22.42
C GLU A 441 35.63 -7.10 -21.73
N LEU A 442 35.85 -6.69 -20.47
CA LEU A 442 36.96 -7.18 -19.66
C LEU A 442 36.85 -8.69 -19.36
N ARG A 443 35.66 -9.19 -19.00
CA ARG A 443 35.42 -10.63 -18.82
C ARG A 443 35.67 -11.41 -20.11
N GLN A 444 35.32 -10.83 -21.25
CA GLN A 444 35.58 -11.37 -22.58
C GLN A 444 37.02 -11.14 -23.08
N LYS A 445 37.92 -10.61 -22.23
CA LYS A 445 39.34 -10.31 -22.51
C LYS A 445 39.58 -9.29 -23.64
N ASN A 446 38.57 -8.51 -24.03
CA ASN A 446 38.70 -7.49 -25.07
C ASN A 446 39.02 -6.11 -24.49
N LEU A 447 40.30 -5.89 -24.18
CA LEU A 447 40.81 -4.65 -23.59
C LEU A 447 40.61 -3.43 -24.49
N ALA A 448 40.73 -3.59 -25.82
CA ALA A 448 40.60 -2.50 -26.77
C ALA A 448 39.15 -1.98 -26.85
N ALA A 449 38.17 -2.88 -26.82
CA ALA A 449 36.76 -2.52 -26.75
C ALA A 449 36.41 -1.84 -25.43
N ALA A 450 36.86 -2.40 -24.29
CA ALA A 450 36.64 -1.80 -22.97
C ALA A 450 37.18 -0.36 -22.90
N ARG A 451 38.41 -0.12 -23.39
CA ARG A 451 39.01 1.22 -23.50
C ARG A 451 38.20 2.18 -24.37
N ARG A 452 37.72 1.73 -25.53
CA ARG A 452 36.86 2.54 -26.40
C ARG A 452 35.55 2.91 -25.72
N ILE A 453 34.92 1.96 -25.01
CA ILE A 453 33.65 2.20 -24.31
C ILE A 453 33.85 3.23 -23.19
N LEU A 454 34.89 3.08 -22.36
CA LEU A 454 35.20 4.02 -21.28
C LEU A 454 35.66 5.39 -21.82
N GLY A 455 36.44 5.42 -22.90
CA GLY A 455 36.84 6.65 -23.58
C GLY A 455 35.63 7.42 -24.16
N ASN A 456 34.72 6.71 -24.83
CA ASN A 456 33.45 7.28 -25.30
C ASN A 456 32.58 7.77 -24.14
N ALA A 457 32.55 7.03 -23.02
CA ALA A 457 31.82 7.42 -21.83
C ALA A 457 32.34 8.74 -21.25
N ILE A 458 33.66 8.95 -21.21
CA ILE A 458 34.25 10.22 -20.76
C ILE A 458 33.84 11.38 -21.69
N GLY A 459 33.87 11.16 -23.01
CA GLY A 459 33.51 12.20 -23.97
C GLY A 459 32.02 12.57 -23.97
N MET A 460 31.13 11.60 -23.75
CA MET A 460 29.68 11.82 -23.78
C MET A 460 29.08 12.14 -22.41
N ALA A 461 29.67 11.62 -21.34
CA ALA A 461 29.05 11.52 -20.02
C ALA A 461 30.10 11.49 -18.88
N PRO A 462 30.89 12.56 -18.69
CA PRO A 462 31.95 12.58 -17.68
C PRO A 462 31.37 12.51 -16.25
N LYS A 463 31.84 11.52 -15.47
CA LYS A 463 31.49 11.30 -14.06
C LYS A 463 32.65 10.67 -13.31
N ASP A 464 32.83 11.04 -12.04
CA ASP A 464 33.85 10.49 -11.11
C ASP A 464 33.97 8.97 -11.17
N LYS A 465 32.84 8.25 -11.13
CA LYS A 465 32.85 6.78 -11.11
C LYS A 465 33.42 6.16 -12.39
N ILE A 466 33.22 6.80 -13.54
CA ILE A 466 33.77 6.31 -14.82
C ILE A 466 35.28 6.52 -14.84
N PHE A 467 35.76 7.69 -14.39
CA PHE A 467 37.19 7.94 -14.25
C PHE A 467 37.86 6.95 -13.29
N LYS A 468 37.30 6.74 -12.09
CA LYS A 468 37.84 5.79 -11.10
C LYS A 468 37.94 4.37 -11.67
N THR A 469 36.86 3.85 -12.25
CA THR A 469 36.86 2.49 -12.83
C THR A 469 37.80 2.36 -14.03
N TYR A 470 37.94 3.41 -14.86
CA TYR A 470 38.88 3.36 -15.97
C TYR A 470 40.34 3.41 -15.49
N ILE A 471 40.63 4.24 -14.50
CA ILE A 471 41.95 4.32 -13.88
C ILE A 471 42.30 3.02 -13.15
N GLU A 472 41.38 2.44 -12.38
CA GLU A 472 41.57 1.14 -11.72
C GLU A 472 41.89 0.05 -12.76
N MET A 473 41.16 0.02 -13.88
CA MET A 473 41.42 -0.91 -14.98
C MET A 473 42.82 -0.71 -15.58
N GLU A 474 43.23 0.52 -15.90
CA GLU A 474 44.55 0.78 -16.48
C GLU A 474 45.70 0.58 -15.47
N LEU A 475 45.42 0.78 -14.17
CA LEU A 475 46.35 0.48 -13.07
C LEU A 475 46.59 -1.03 -12.96
N HIS A 476 45.53 -1.85 -13.06
CA HIS A 476 45.66 -3.31 -13.13
C HIS A 476 46.45 -3.78 -14.38
N LEU A 477 46.40 -3.01 -15.47
CA LEU A 477 47.17 -3.26 -16.69
C LEU A 477 48.55 -2.62 -16.69
N VAL A 478 48.92 -1.88 -15.62
CA VAL A 478 50.21 -1.19 -15.43
C VAL A 478 50.54 -0.18 -16.56
N ASN A 479 49.52 0.40 -17.23
CA ASN A 479 49.74 1.44 -18.25
C ASN A 479 49.79 2.83 -17.61
N ILE A 480 50.95 3.16 -17.05
CA ILE A 480 51.18 4.36 -16.25
C ILE A 480 50.93 5.65 -17.05
N ASP A 481 51.42 5.73 -18.29
CA ASP A 481 51.25 6.93 -19.13
C ASP A 481 49.77 7.21 -19.42
N ARG A 482 48.96 6.16 -19.58
CA ARG A 482 47.52 6.31 -19.74
C ARG A 482 46.86 6.75 -18.45
N CYS A 483 47.22 6.15 -17.32
CA CYS A 483 46.74 6.59 -16.01
C CYS A 483 46.99 8.09 -15.80
N ARG A 484 48.17 8.59 -16.18
CA ARG A 484 48.50 10.04 -16.15
C ARG A 484 47.56 10.85 -17.01
N THR A 485 47.41 10.51 -18.29
CA THR A 485 46.48 11.23 -19.19
C THR A 485 45.03 11.18 -18.71
N LEU A 486 44.63 10.12 -18.00
CA LEU A 486 43.29 10.00 -17.43
C LEU A 486 43.11 10.85 -16.19
N TYR A 487 44.09 10.91 -15.30
CA TYR A 487 44.09 11.82 -14.17
C TYR A 487 44.13 13.27 -14.61
N GLU A 488 44.95 13.63 -15.62
CA GLU A 488 44.98 14.97 -16.21
C GLU A 488 43.59 15.36 -16.74
N LYS A 489 42.96 14.52 -17.56
CA LYS A 489 41.58 14.74 -18.05
C LYS A 489 40.54 14.77 -16.94
N TYR A 490 40.74 14.02 -15.86
CA TYR A 490 39.85 14.01 -14.72
C TYR A 490 39.94 15.34 -13.94
N LEU A 491 41.14 15.88 -13.83
CA LEU A 491 41.42 17.17 -13.20
C LEU A 491 40.98 18.36 -14.07
N GLU A 492 41.10 18.26 -15.40
CA GLU A 492 40.54 19.24 -16.34
C GLU A 492 39.01 19.36 -16.19
N TRP A 493 38.32 18.22 -16.00
CA TRP A 493 36.87 18.20 -15.84
C TRP A 493 36.40 18.61 -14.44
N ALA A 494 37.08 18.14 -13.38
CA ALA A 494 36.74 18.49 -12.00
C ALA A 494 37.96 18.98 -11.20
N PRO A 495 38.37 20.25 -11.39
CA PRO A 495 39.45 20.87 -10.63
C PRO A 495 39.17 20.92 -9.12
N SER A 496 37.90 20.92 -8.71
CA SER A 496 37.47 21.00 -7.31
C SER A 496 37.52 19.67 -6.55
N ASN A 497 37.78 18.54 -7.22
CA ASN A 497 37.69 17.22 -6.58
C ASN A 497 38.99 16.85 -5.83
N CYS A 498 39.01 17.05 -4.51
CA CYS A 498 40.16 16.75 -3.65
C CYS A 498 40.62 15.29 -3.72
N TYR A 499 39.69 14.35 -3.94
CA TYR A 499 40.01 12.92 -4.04
C TYR A 499 40.81 12.61 -5.31
N ALA A 500 40.55 13.33 -6.40
CA ALA A 500 41.27 13.14 -7.65
C ALA A 500 42.74 13.55 -7.50
N TRP A 501 42.97 14.71 -6.90
CA TRP A 501 44.30 15.25 -6.61
C TRP A 501 45.11 14.33 -5.68
N SER A 502 44.50 13.88 -4.58
CA SER A 502 45.20 13.00 -3.64
C SER A 502 45.56 11.65 -4.27
N LYS A 503 44.65 11.04 -5.03
CA LYS A 503 44.91 9.76 -5.69
C LYS A 503 45.90 9.85 -6.84
N PHE A 504 45.95 10.97 -7.53
CA PHE A 504 46.96 11.20 -8.56
C PHE A 504 48.36 11.32 -7.95
N ALA A 505 48.49 12.07 -6.85
CA ALA A 505 49.76 12.19 -6.15
C ALA A 505 50.19 10.88 -5.45
N GLU A 506 49.24 10.12 -4.88
CA GLU A 506 49.52 8.77 -4.39
C GLU A 506 50.03 7.86 -5.52
N LEU A 507 49.45 7.91 -6.72
CA LEU A 507 49.92 7.10 -7.85
C LEU A 507 51.37 7.43 -8.20
N GLU A 508 51.73 8.71 -8.33
CA GLU A 508 53.11 9.11 -8.63
C GLU A 508 54.08 8.73 -7.50
N ARG A 509 53.60 8.71 -6.25
CA ARG A 509 54.35 8.16 -5.12
C ARG A 509 54.64 6.66 -5.29
N TRP A 510 53.63 5.87 -5.66
CA TRP A 510 53.83 4.43 -5.94
C TRP A 510 54.84 4.17 -7.06
N LEU A 511 55.01 5.15 -7.97
CA LEU A 511 55.97 5.09 -9.07
C LEU A 511 57.36 5.62 -8.72
N GLY A 512 57.53 6.22 -7.54
CA GLY A 512 58.79 6.81 -7.09
C GLY A 512 59.10 8.20 -7.67
N GLU A 513 58.18 8.81 -8.44
CA GLU A 513 58.32 10.18 -8.96
C GLU A 513 57.85 11.21 -7.91
N THR A 514 58.61 11.33 -6.83
CA THR A 514 58.26 12.18 -5.68
C THR A 514 58.17 13.66 -6.06
N GLU A 515 59.04 14.16 -6.94
CA GLU A 515 59.01 15.55 -7.42
C GLU A 515 57.73 15.88 -8.20
N ARG A 516 57.22 14.93 -8.98
CA ARG A 516 55.97 15.08 -9.73
C ARG A 516 54.77 15.04 -8.81
N GLY A 517 54.77 14.12 -7.83
CA GLY A 517 53.77 14.08 -6.76
C GLY A 517 53.67 15.40 -5.98
N ARG A 518 54.82 16.02 -5.67
CA ARG A 518 54.89 17.35 -5.04
C ARG A 518 54.33 18.44 -5.94
N ALA A 519 54.72 18.46 -7.21
CA ALA A 519 54.22 19.44 -8.17
C ALA A 519 52.68 19.37 -8.31
N ILE A 520 52.11 18.17 -8.25
CA ILE A 520 50.66 17.95 -8.26
C ILE A 520 50.00 18.54 -7.00
N PHE A 521 50.56 18.33 -5.82
CA PHE A 521 50.05 18.92 -4.57
C PHE A 521 50.15 20.44 -4.55
N GLU A 522 51.27 21.02 -4.98
CA GLU A 522 51.43 22.48 -5.10
C GLU A 522 50.46 23.07 -6.13
N LEU A 523 50.26 22.39 -7.26
CA LEU A 523 49.27 22.79 -8.25
C LEU A 523 47.87 22.78 -7.65
N ALA A 524 47.52 21.76 -6.87
CA ALA A 524 46.23 21.66 -6.19
C ALA A 524 46.02 22.78 -5.16
N ILE A 525 47.06 23.19 -4.41
CA ILE A 525 47.01 24.28 -3.41
C ILE A 525 46.94 25.68 -4.07
N SER A 526 47.51 25.81 -5.27
CA SER A 526 47.48 27.05 -6.06
C SER A 526 46.11 27.34 -6.68
N GLN A 527 45.21 26.35 -6.75
CA GLN A 527 43.89 26.52 -7.34
C GLN A 527 42.94 27.29 -6.40
N PRO A 528 42.36 28.42 -6.83
CA PRO A 528 41.50 29.27 -6.00
C PRO A 528 40.15 28.63 -5.65
N VAL A 529 39.74 27.57 -6.38
CA VAL A 529 38.48 26.84 -6.15
C VAL A 529 38.56 25.92 -4.92
N LEU A 530 39.78 25.65 -4.43
CA LEU A 530 40.09 24.72 -3.35
C LEU A 530 40.55 25.46 -2.09
N ASP A 531 39.86 26.53 -1.69
CA ASP A 531 40.36 27.38 -0.60
C ASP A 531 40.29 26.72 0.80
N THR A 532 39.52 25.62 0.96
CA THR A 532 39.60 24.78 2.17
C THR A 532 39.31 23.28 1.93
N PRO A 533 40.34 22.46 1.65
CA PRO A 533 40.22 21.01 1.71
C PRO A 533 41.25 20.48 2.71
N GLU A 534 40.83 20.35 3.97
CA GLU A 534 41.63 19.77 5.06
C GLU A 534 42.23 18.40 4.68
N LEU A 535 41.50 17.63 3.85
CA LEU A 535 41.92 16.35 3.30
C LEU A 535 43.13 16.44 2.37
N LEU A 536 43.23 17.50 1.57
CA LEU A 536 44.35 17.68 0.63
C LEU A 536 45.61 18.11 1.38
N TRP A 537 45.48 19.03 2.34
CA TRP A 537 46.57 19.45 3.21
C TRP A 537 47.09 18.30 4.08
N LYS A 538 46.19 17.54 4.69
CA LYS A 538 46.57 16.32 5.41
C LYS A 538 47.27 15.32 4.49
N GLY A 539 46.72 15.07 3.30
CA GLY A 539 47.34 14.16 2.32
C GLY A 539 48.73 14.62 1.88
N TYR A 540 48.96 15.92 1.74
CA TYR A 540 50.27 16.46 1.38
C TYR A 540 51.27 16.39 2.54
N ILE A 541 50.81 16.66 3.76
CA ILE A 541 51.62 16.53 4.98
C ILE A 541 51.98 15.05 5.22
N ASP A 542 51.02 14.14 5.14
CA ASP A 542 51.25 12.69 5.28
C ASP A 542 52.22 12.18 4.19
N PHE A 543 52.19 12.78 2.99
CA PHE A 543 53.14 12.50 1.91
C PHE A 543 54.57 12.92 2.29
N GLU A 544 54.80 14.17 2.69
CA GLU A 544 56.16 14.63 3.06
C GLU A 544 56.69 13.95 4.34
N ILE A 545 55.81 13.63 5.31
CA ILE A 545 56.17 12.82 6.49
C ILE A 545 56.69 11.45 6.06
N SER A 546 56.05 10.84 5.06
CA SER A 546 56.43 9.50 4.60
C SER A 546 57.71 9.46 3.78
N GLU A 547 58.05 10.56 3.10
CA GLU A 547 59.33 10.73 2.39
C GLU A 547 60.45 11.19 3.32
N GLY A 548 60.12 11.58 4.56
CA GLY A 548 61.10 11.96 5.59
C GLY A 548 61.62 13.40 5.49
N GLU A 549 61.00 14.26 4.68
CA GLU A 549 61.43 15.65 4.48
C GLU A 549 60.87 16.57 5.57
N ILE A 550 61.61 16.64 6.68
CA ILE A 550 61.18 17.32 7.91
C ILE A 550 61.04 18.83 7.71
N GLU A 551 61.98 19.47 7.01
CA GLU A 551 62.01 20.93 6.83
C GLU A 551 60.86 21.45 5.95
N ARG A 552 60.51 20.70 4.92
CA ARG A 552 59.37 21.02 4.05
C ARG A 552 58.06 20.79 4.78
N THR A 553 57.96 19.71 5.55
CA THR A 553 56.78 19.45 6.39
C THR A 553 56.53 20.61 7.36
N ARG A 554 57.58 21.16 8.00
CA ARG A 554 57.48 22.38 8.83
C ARG A 554 56.98 23.58 8.04
N SER A 555 57.56 23.84 6.87
CA SER A 555 57.16 24.94 5.99
C SER A 555 55.69 24.81 5.53
N LEU A 556 55.20 23.58 5.33
CA LEU A 556 53.81 23.30 4.98
C LEU A 556 52.86 23.52 6.15
N TYR A 557 53.24 23.10 7.36
CA TYR A 557 52.48 23.43 8.56
C TYR A 557 52.43 24.94 8.80
N GLU A 558 53.52 25.68 8.57
CA GLU A 558 53.52 27.15 8.68
C GLU A 558 52.59 27.80 7.63
N ARG A 559 52.65 27.39 6.37
CA ARG A 559 51.71 27.85 5.31
C ARG A 559 50.26 27.49 5.62
N LEU A 560 50.01 26.32 6.20
CA LEU A 560 48.67 25.89 6.61
C LEU A 560 48.15 26.71 7.80
N LEU A 561 49.03 27.07 8.74
CA LEU A 561 48.71 27.89 9.92
C LEU A 561 48.49 29.37 9.57
N GLU A 562 49.16 29.88 8.52
CA GLU A 562 48.88 31.20 7.95
C GLU A 562 47.47 31.28 7.34
N ARG A 563 47.00 30.19 6.72
CA ARG A 563 45.67 30.10 6.11
C ARG A 563 44.56 29.71 7.09
N THR A 564 44.83 28.78 8.00
CA THR A 564 43.83 28.20 8.92
C THR A 564 44.35 28.19 10.36
N LYS A 565 43.61 28.79 11.29
CA LYS A 565 43.97 28.88 12.71
C LYS A 565 43.25 27.83 13.58
N HIS A 566 42.94 26.66 13.01
CA HIS A 566 42.22 25.61 13.72
C HIS A 566 43.12 24.83 14.68
N VAL A 567 42.59 24.50 15.87
CA VAL A 567 43.32 23.79 16.92
C VAL A 567 43.80 22.40 16.50
N LYS A 568 43.04 21.70 15.66
CA LYS A 568 43.44 20.37 15.18
C LYS A 568 44.74 20.40 14.37
N VAL A 569 45.00 21.48 13.63
CA VAL A 569 46.25 21.66 12.87
C VAL A 569 47.44 21.85 13.82
N TRP A 570 47.26 22.63 14.89
CA TRP A 570 48.27 22.81 15.93
C TRP A 570 48.59 21.50 16.66
N ILE A 571 47.57 20.70 16.98
CA ILE A 571 47.76 19.38 17.60
C ILE A 571 48.50 18.45 16.63
N SER A 572 48.15 18.43 15.34
CA SER A 572 48.89 17.62 14.36
C SER A 572 50.33 18.08 14.16
N TYR A 573 50.59 19.39 14.18
CA TYR A 573 51.95 19.93 14.07
C TYR A 573 52.80 19.57 15.29
N ALA A 574 52.23 19.64 16.49
CA ALA A 574 52.92 19.23 17.72
C ALA A 574 53.17 17.71 17.78
N ARG A 575 52.21 16.89 17.32
CA ARG A 575 52.39 15.43 17.16
C ARG A 575 53.41 15.08 16.09
N PHE A 576 53.52 15.88 15.04
CA PHE A 576 54.56 15.72 14.03
C PHE A 576 55.95 15.95 14.64
N GLU A 577 56.17 17.06 15.35
CA GLU A 577 57.45 17.32 16.03
C GLU A 577 57.81 16.25 17.09
N GLU A 578 56.81 15.55 17.65
CA GLU A 578 57.01 14.38 18.51
C GLU A 578 57.54 13.15 17.73
N MET A 579 57.09 12.99 16.48
CA MET A 579 57.45 11.89 15.57
C MET A 579 58.71 12.12 14.72
N VAL A 580 59.24 13.34 14.64
CA VAL A 580 60.43 13.67 13.84
C VAL A 580 61.67 12.88 14.32
N PRO A 581 62.29 12.04 13.46
CA PRO A 581 63.59 11.41 13.74
C PRO A 581 64.73 12.44 13.63
N LEU A 582 65.66 12.43 14.58
CA LEU A 582 66.84 13.32 14.55
C LEU A 582 67.97 12.71 13.71
N PRO A 583 68.87 13.54 13.13
CA PRO A 583 69.98 13.07 12.29
C PRO A 583 70.87 11.97 12.90
N GLU A 584 71.01 11.94 14.24
CA GLU A 584 71.82 10.93 14.94
C GLU A 584 71.12 9.57 15.10
N GLU A 585 69.77 9.51 15.10
CA GLU A 585 69.04 8.22 15.04
C GLU A 585 69.10 7.60 13.64
N GLN A 586 69.13 8.43 12.59
CA GLN A 586 69.38 7.99 11.21
C GLN A 586 70.83 7.51 11.03
N ALA A 587 71.81 8.18 11.66
CA ALA A 587 73.20 7.72 11.68
C ALA A 587 73.36 6.41 12.47
N ALA A 588 72.71 6.27 13.62
CA ALA A 588 72.78 5.05 14.44
C ALA A 588 72.07 3.83 13.80
N THR A 589 70.97 4.05 13.09
CA THR A 589 70.30 2.98 12.31
C THR A 589 71.06 2.62 11.03
N ALA A 590 71.69 3.58 10.36
CA ALA A 590 72.59 3.32 9.23
C ALA A 590 73.87 2.59 9.65
N GLU A 591 74.43 2.89 10.83
CA GLU A 591 75.65 2.29 11.37
C GLU A 591 75.41 1.05 12.26
N LYS A 592 74.15 0.63 12.49
CA LYS A 592 73.76 -0.48 13.40
C LYS A 592 74.46 -0.42 14.76
N ARG A 593 74.54 0.76 15.38
CA ARG A 593 75.15 0.95 16.71
C ARG A 593 74.05 1.16 17.76
N GLU A 594 74.20 0.57 18.94
CA GLU A 594 73.32 0.88 20.09
C GLU A 594 73.60 2.31 20.56
N VAL A 595 72.54 3.12 20.65
CA VAL A 595 72.62 4.49 21.15
C VAL A 595 72.63 4.48 22.67
N ASP A 596 73.55 5.22 23.29
CA ASP A 596 73.61 5.39 24.74
C ASP A 596 72.28 5.90 25.31
N ARG A 597 71.77 5.24 26.37
CA ARG A 597 70.48 5.57 27.03
C ARG A 597 70.39 7.04 27.48
N GLU A 598 71.52 7.66 27.82
CA GLU A 598 71.57 9.07 28.23
C GLU A 598 71.42 10.04 27.05
N VAL A 599 72.00 9.72 25.89
CA VAL A 599 71.88 10.52 24.66
C VAL A 599 70.44 10.46 24.14
N LEU A 600 69.83 9.27 24.17
CA LEU A 600 68.41 9.09 23.82
C LEU A 600 67.47 9.89 24.74
N ALA A 601 67.74 9.92 26.05
CA ALA A 601 66.97 10.70 27.02
C ALA A 601 67.17 12.22 26.89
N ALA A 602 68.35 12.67 26.43
CA ALA A 602 68.60 14.07 26.10
C ALA A 602 67.89 14.50 24.80
N GLN A 603 67.85 13.62 23.81
CA GLN A 603 67.17 13.82 22.53
C GLN A 603 65.63 13.77 22.66
N ILE A 604 65.07 12.91 23.52
CA ILE A 604 63.64 12.93 23.91
C ILE A 604 63.28 14.29 24.54
N ARG A 605 64.16 14.84 25.39
CA ARG A 605 63.99 16.18 25.96
C ARG A 605 64.11 17.29 24.91
N GLY A 606 64.92 17.10 23.86
CA GLY A 606 64.99 17.99 22.69
C GLY A 606 63.69 18.02 21.89
N ARG A 607 63.11 16.85 21.59
CA ARG A 607 61.80 16.69 20.92
C ARG A 607 60.68 17.36 21.73
N ALA A 608 60.63 17.07 23.03
CA ALA A 608 59.65 17.64 23.94
C ALA A 608 59.72 19.17 23.98
N LYS A 609 60.92 19.77 23.92
CA LYS A 609 61.08 21.24 23.88
C LYS A 609 60.52 21.87 22.60
N MET A 610 60.74 21.26 21.45
CA MET A 610 60.21 21.76 20.17
C MET A 610 58.68 21.63 20.14
N ALA A 611 58.14 20.49 20.57
CA ALA A 611 56.69 20.29 20.69
C ALA A 611 56.05 21.25 21.71
N ARG A 612 56.69 21.50 22.87
CA ARG A 612 56.29 22.52 23.86
C ARG A 612 56.23 23.91 23.25
N ALA A 613 57.24 24.30 22.48
CA ALA A 613 57.25 25.59 21.80
C ALA A 613 56.11 25.73 20.78
N VAL A 614 55.72 24.65 20.11
CA VAL A 614 54.54 24.63 19.23
C VAL A 614 53.25 24.78 20.03
N TYR A 615 53.08 24.04 21.14
CA TYR A 615 51.91 24.17 22.01
C TYR A 615 51.80 25.56 22.63
N GLU A 616 52.91 26.18 23.03
CA GLU A 616 52.94 27.54 23.57
C GLU A 616 52.59 28.58 22.50
N ARG A 617 53.11 28.45 21.27
CA ARG A 617 52.72 29.28 20.11
C ARG A 617 51.24 29.11 19.76
N ALA A 618 50.72 27.89 19.83
CA ALA A 618 49.31 27.61 19.62
C ALA A 618 48.46 28.30 20.69
N LEU A 619 48.89 28.24 21.96
CA LEU A 619 48.18 28.87 23.07
C LEU A 619 48.20 30.40 22.99
N THR A 620 49.30 31.03 22.56
CA THR A 620 49.35 32.49 22.35
C THR A 620 48.52 32.92 21.14
N CYS A 621 48.56 32.16 20.05
CA CYS A 621 47.73 32.41 18.86
C CYS A 621 46.24 32.31 19.22
N LEU A 622 45.82 31.21 19.85
CA LEU A 622 44.42 31.01 20.26
C LEU A 622 43.97 32.04 21.29
N LYS A 623 44.80 32.40 22.28
CA LYS A 623 44.51 33.47 23.23
C LYS A 623 44.35 34.84 22.56
N SER A 624 45.10 35.13 21.50
CA SER A 624 44.99 36.39 20.75
C SER A 624 43.71 36.49 19.92
N THR A 625 43.17 35.35 19.45
CA THR A 625 41.86 35.25 18.79
C THR A 625 40.68 35.03 19.75
N ALA A 626 40.94 34.61 20.99
CA ALA A 626 39.95 34.21 22.01
C ALA A 626 39.09 35.35 22.60
N ALA A 627 38.97 36.50 21.94
CA ALA A 627 37.97 37.51 22.30
C ALA A 627 36.53 37.08 21.92
N ALA A 628 36.36 35.99 21.17
CA ALA A 628 35.07 35.38 20.87
C ALA A 628 34.83 34.13 21.74
N ALA A 629 33.71 34.11 22.47
CA ALA A 629 33.40 33.16 23.54
C ALA A 629 33.32 31.66 23.17
N ASP A 630 33.36 31.31 21.87
CA ASP A 630 33.14 29.95 21.38
C ASP A 630 34.40 29.06 21.31
N GLN A 631 35.61 29.59 21.49
CA GLN A 631 36.86 28.81 21.33
C GLN A 631 37.45 28.24 22.64
N LYS A 632 36.74 28.37 23.76
CA LYS A 632 37.20 27.84 25.06
C LYS A 632 37.36 26.31 25.06
N GLU A 633 36.48 25.60 24.35
CA GLU A 633 36.57 24.14 24.20
C GLU A 633 37.78 23.71 23.37
N GLU A 634 38.13 24.48 22.33
CA GLU A 634 39.29 24.16 21.51
C GLU A 634 40.61 24.34 22.28
N ILE A 635 40.69 25.36 23.14
CA ILE A 635 41.85 25.55 24.05
C ILE A 635 41.94 24.40 25.06
N VAL A 636 40.82 23.86 25.54
CA VAL A 636 40.81 22.68 26.41
C VAL A 636 41.36 21.45 25.69
N MET A 637 40.93 21.20 24.44
CA MET A 637 41.45 20.10 23.66
C MET A 637 42.97 20.21 23.43
N LEU A 638 43.48 21.42 23.18
CA LEU A 638 44.92 21.67 23.05
C LEU A 638 45.66 21.39 24.36
N LEU A 639 45.11 21.83 25.50
CA LEU A 639 45.69 21.62 26.82
C LEU A 639 45.67 20.14 27.26
N GLU A 640 44.61 19.41 26.91
CA GLU A 640 44.52 17.97 27.14
C GLU A 640 45.55 17.20 26.30
N ALA A 641 45.72 17.57 25.02
CA ALA A 641 46.76 17.00 24.16
C ALA A 641 48.19 17.34 24.66
N TRP A 642 48.42 18.58 25.12
CA TRP A 642 49.70 18.96 25.72
C TRP A 642 49.97 18.14 26.99
N ARG A 643 48.96 17.94 27.85
CA ARG A 643 49.08 17.12 29.04
C ARG A 643 49.41 15.66 28.74
N GLU A 644 48.80 15.10 27.70
CA GLU A 644 49.08 13.74 27.26
C GLU A 644 50.54 13.58 26.81
N MET A 645 51.07 14.55 26.05
CA MET A 645 52.48 14.58 25.65
C MET A 645 53.43 14.71 26.85
N GLU A 646 53.15 15.59 27.82
CA GLU A 646 54.00 15.75 29.01
C GLU A 646 54.01 14.49 29.91
N ARG A 647 52.89 13.75 29.93
CA ARG A 647 52.81 12.45 30.61
C ARG A 647 53.63 11.38 29.89
N ALA A 648 53.64 11.38 28.55
CA ALA A 648 54.40 10.42 27.76
C ALA A 648 55.93 10.65 27.88
N THR A 649 56.36 11.89 28.04
CA THR A 649 57.79 12.26 28.21
C THR A 649 58.30 12.09 29.64
N GLY A 650 57.41 11.99 30.64
CA GLY A 650 57.74 11.63 32.03
C GLY A 650 58.29 12.77 32.90
N ASP A 651 58.10 14.03 32.50
CA ASP A 651 58.59 15.21 33.23
C ASP A 651 57.53 15.72 34.24
N ALA A 652 57.66 15.32 35.51
CA ALA A 652 56.68 15.60 36.56
C ALA A 652 56.45 17.10 36.81
N ASP A 653 57.49 17.93 36.64
CA ASP A 653 57.42 19.37 36.84
C ASP A 653 56.65 20.05 35.69
N ALA A 654 56.87 19.61 34.46
CA ALA A 654 56.15 20.09 33.28
C ALA A 654 54.67 19.69 33.28
N VAL A 655 54.35 18.46 33.69
CA VAL A 655 52.96 18.01 33.89
C VAL A 655 52.24 18.89 34.92
N SER A 656 52.91 19.23 36.02
CA SER A 656 52.35 20.11 37.05
C SER A 656 52.10 21.54 36.53
N ALA A 657 52.95 22.02 35.62
CA ALA A 657 52.79 23.33 34.99
C ALA A 657 51.61 23.37 34.00
N VAL A 658 51.35 22.29 33.26
CA VAL A 658 50.17 22.15 32.39
C VAL A 658 48.89 21.97 33.21
N ASP A 659 48.93 21.18 34.28
CA ASP A 659 47.79 21.00 35.21
C ASP A 659 47.36 22.32 35.86
N ARG A 660 48.32 23.23 36.12
CA ARG A 660 48.03 24.60 36.59
C ARG A 660 47.31 25.47 35.56
N LYS A 661 47.44 25.17 34.26
CA LYS A 661 46.81 25.92 33.16
C LYS A 661 45.42 25.37 32.78
N MET A 662 45.01 24.20 33.30
CA MET A 662 43.71 23.60 32.98
C MET A 662 42.52 24.40 33.54
N PRO A 663 41.46 24.63 32.76
CA PRO A 663 40.25 25.27 33.24
C PRO A 663 39.37 24.30 34.05
N LYS A 664 38.56 24.86 34.95
CA LYS A 664 37.52 24.10 35.67
C LYS A 664 36.24 24.09 34.85
N ARG A 665 35.70 22.90 34.60
CA ARG A 665 34.41 22.70 33.93
C ARG A 665 33.28 23.00 34.91
N VAL A 666 32.54 24.08 34.68
CA VAL A 666 31.42 24.52 35.52
C VAL A 666 30.12 24.38 34.75
N LYS A 667 29.12 23.73 35.36
CA LYS A 667 27.77 23.65 34.81
C LYS A 667 27.08 25.01 34.92
N ARG A 668 26.70 25.60 33.78
CA ARG A 668 25.88 26.82 33.72
C ARG A 668 24.56 26.49 33.03
N LYS A 669 23.52 27.24 33.39
CA LYS A 669 22.17 27.09 32.84
C LYS A 669 21.87 28.32 32.02
N ARG A 670 21.69 28.19 30.69
CA ARG A 670 21.17 29.28 29.85
C ARG A 670 19.68 29.06 29.58
N PRO A 671 18.83 30.10 29.64
CA PRO A 671 17.46 29.97 29.19
C PRO A 671 17.44 29.81 27.66
N LEU A 672 16.69 28.83 27.16
CA LEU A 672 16.39 28.69 25.73
C LEU A 672 15.36 29.75 25.33
N LEU A 673 15.65 30.47 24.24
CA LEU A 673 14.74 31.42 23.59
C LEU A 673 14.36 30.83 22.23
N MET A 674 13.06 30.68 21.96
CA MET A 674 12.58 30.54 20.58
C MET A 674 12.52 31.93 19.92
N ASP A 675 12.39 31.98 18.59
CA ASP A 675 12.35 33.22 17.78
C ASP A 675 11.29 34.26 18.24
N ASP A 676 10.35 33.88 19.11
CA ASP A 676 9.30 34.76 19.67
C ASP A 676 9.54 35.18 21.15
N GLY A 677 10.70 34.91 21.74
CA GLY A 677 11.12 35.55 23.00
C GLY A 677 10.50 35.03 24.31
N THR A 678 9.70 33.96 24.31
CA THR A 678 9.22 33.30 25.55
C THR A 678 10.11 32.14 25.99
N HIS A 679 10.35 32.04 27.30
CA HIS A 679 11.27 31.08 27.93
C HIS A 679 10.65 29.69 28.13
N GLU A 680 11.13 28.69 27.39
CA GLU A 680 10.88 27.26 27.69
C GLU A 680 12.19 26.55 28.01
N GLY A 681 12.47 26.43 29.31
CA GLY A 681 13.53 25.56 29.81
C GLY A 681 14.94 26.15 29.83
N PHE A 682 15.77 25.54 30.66
CA PHE A 682 17.19 25.84 30.79
C PHE A 682 17.99 24.76 30.07
N GLU A 683 18.83 25.14 29.12
CA GLU A 683 19.84 24.24 28.56
C GLU A 683 21.05 24.25 29.50
N GLU A 684 21.40 23.07 30.03
CA GLU A 684 22.60 22.87 30.82
C GLU A 684 23.81 22.81 29.87
N TYR A 685 24.60 23.88 29.80
CA TYR A 685 25.86 23.89 29.06
C TYR A 685 27.05 23.94 30.03
N TYR A 686 28.19 23.44 29.58
CA TYR A 686 29.42 23.46 30.37
C TYR A 686 30.25 24.67 29.94
N ASP A 687 30.56 25.54 30.89
CA ASP A 687 31.45 26.67 30.68
C ASP A 687 32.82 26.33 31.32
N TYR A 688 33.89 26.70 30.63
CA TYR A 688 35.26 26.41 31.04
C TYR A 688 35.90 27.70 31.58
N ILE A 689 36.14 27.76 32.88
CA ILE A 689 36.75 28.93 33.52
C ILE A 689 38.25 28.68 33.64
N PHE A 690 39.05 29.49 32.93
CA PHE A 690 40.50 29.45 33.04
C PHE A 690 40.97 30.08 34.36
N PRO A 691 42.04 29.56 34.99
CA PRO A 691 42.56 30.10 36.25
C PRO A 691 42.91 31.60 36.22
N GLU A 692 43.24 32.17 35.06
CA GLU A 692 43.49 33.61 34.88
C GLU A 692 42.20 34.45 34.90
N GLU A 693 41.07 33.94 34.39
CA GLU A 693 39.74 34.59 34.50
C GLU A 693 39.20 34.53 35.94
N ALA A 694 39.60 33.52 36.73
CA ALA A 694 39.19 33.38 38.13
C ALA A 694 39.73 34.51 39.03
N GLY A 695 40.72 35.28 38.58
CA GLY A 695 41.23 36.46 39.28
C GLY A 695 40.27 37.66 39.28
N VAL A 696 39.25 37.68 38.42
CA VAL A 696 38.38 38.85 38.20
C VAL A 696 37.05 38.78 38.98
N ALA A 697 36.78 37.70 39.73
CA ALA A 697 35.54 37.56 40.52
C ALA A 697 35.78 37.28 42.02
N PRO A 698 35.80 38.31 42.89
CA PRO A 698 36.02 38.15 44.34
C PRO A 698 34.94 37.35 45.08
N ASN A 699 33.79 37.15 44.44
CA ASN A 699 32.57 36.71 45.13
C ASN A 699 32.42 35.18 45.25
N LEU A 700 33.31 34.39 44.63
CA LEU A 700 33.25 32.92 44.67
C LEU A 700 33.75 32.32 46.00
N LYS A 701 34.77 32.92 46.65
CA LYS A 701 35.28 32.41 47.95
C LYS A 701 34.25 32.55 49.08
N ILE A 702 33.43 33.60 49.04
CA ILE A 702 32.37 33.85 50.03
C ILE A 702 31.24 32.81 49.85
N LEU A 703 30.90 32.49 48.60
CA LEU A 703 29.86 31.51 48.27
C LEU A 703 30.31 30.07 48.58
N GLU A 704 31.58 29.75 48.34
CA GLU A 704 32.18 28.46 48.70
C GLU A 704 32.30 28.30 50.23
N ALA A 705 32.65 29.37 50.95
CA ALA A 705 32.62 29.41 52.41
C ALA A 705 31.19 29.27 52.97
N ALA A 706 30.20 29.91 52.34
CA ALA A 706 28.79 29.77 52.70
C ALA A 706 28.26 28.35 52.47
N TYR A 707 28.68 27.68 51.40
CA TYR A 707 28.33 26.28 51.13
C TYR A 707 28.97 25.34 52.16
N ARG A 708 30.25 25.56 52.50
CA ARG A 708 30.94 24.79 53.56
C ARG A 708 30.29 25.01 54.92
N TRP A 709 29.89 26.24 55.24
CA TRP A 709 29.13 26.57 56.45
C TRP A 709 27.77 25.87 56.48
N LYS A 710 27.02 25.86 55.36
CA LYS A 710 25.74 25.15 55.25
C LYS A 710 25.90 23.63 55.41
N LYS A 711 26.96 23.04 54.84
CA LYS A 711 27.27 21.61 54.97
C LYS A 711 27.68 21.25 56.39
N GLN A 712 28.47 22.10 57.05
CA GLN A 712 28.81 21.95 58.47
C GLN A 712 27.60 22.10 59.39
N LYS A 713 26.70 23.05 59.11
CA LYS A 713 25.42 23.18 59.84
C LYS A 713 24.52 21.96 59.67
N ALA A 714 24.45 21.39 58.47
CA ALA A 714 23.67 20.18 58.21
C ALA A 714 24.26 18.96 58.96
N MET A 715 25.59 18.83 59.00
CA MET A 715 26.27 17.79 59.78
C MET A 715 26.13 17.99 61.30
N ALA A 716 26.16 19.24 61.78
CA ALA A 716 25.95 19.55 63.20
C ALA A 716 24.48 19.34 63.63
N ALA A 717 23.51 19.64 62.77
CA ALA A 717 22.10 19.35 63.00
C ALA A 717 21.82 17.83 63.04
N ALA A 718 22.48 17.05 62.17
CA ALA A 718 22.39 15.58 62.19
C ALA A 718 23.03 14.96 63.44
N ALA A 719 24.08 15.57 64.00
CA ALA A 719 24.73 15.12 65.23
C ALA A 719 23.93 15.43 66.51
N ALA A 720 23.14 16.52 66.52
CA ALA A 720 22.31 16.92 67.67
C ALA A 720 21.04 16.05 67.86
N VAL A 721 20.58 15.37 66.80
CA VAL A 721 19.36 14.53 66.82
C VAL A 721 19.59 13.16 67.48
N ASN A 722 20.84 12.68 67.58
CA ASN A 722 21.16 11.34 68.09
C ASN A 722 21.50 11.26 69.61
N GLY A 723 21.35 12.35 70.37
CA GLY A 723 21.84 12.46 71.75
C GLY A 723 20.81 12.46 72.89
N GLY A 724 19.51 12.27 72.64
CA GLY A 724 18.49 12.34 73.69
C GLY A 724 17.44 11.23 73.58
N GLY A 725 17.56 10.19 74.39
CA GLY A 725 16.46 9.28 74.69
C GLY A 725 15.68 9.75 75.91
N ALA A 726 14.35 9.81 75.81
CA ALA A 726 13.36 9.21 76.73
C ALA A 726 11.99 9.92 76.60
N GLU A 727 10.95 9.10 76.37
CA GLU A 727 9.54 9.31 76.74
C GLU A 727 8.76 10.48 76.08
N VAL A 728 7.92 10.18 75.08
CA VAL A 728 6.46 9.92 75.24
C VAL A 728 5.84 9.67 73.83
N ALA A 729 4.98 8.63 73.78
CA ALA A 729 3.98 8.22 72.78
C ALA A 729 3.62 9.23 71.66
N ALA A 730 3.64 8.85 70.37
CA ALA A 730 2.69 7.99 69.66
C ALA A 730 1.25 8.56 69.58
N GLU A 731 0.91 9.24 68.47
CA GLU A 731 -0.36 9.10 67.71
C GLU A 731 -0.43 10.13 66.55
N ALA A 732 -0.48 9.65 65.31
CA ALA A 732 -1.40 10.14 64.24
C ALA A 732 -1.06 9.49 62.87
N ALA A 733 -1.94 8.56 62.47
CA ALA A 733 -2.42 8.25 61.11
C ALA A 733 -1.42 8.29 59.92
N ALA A 734 -1.06 7.16 59.31
CA ALA A 734 -1.85 6.39 58.34
C ALA A 734 -2.15 7.12 57.02
N GLY A 735 -1.62 6.61 55.89
CA GLY A 735 -2.22 6.82 54.57
C GLY A 735 -1.28 6.80 53.35
N GLY A 736 -1.01 5.60 52.81
CA GLY A 736 -0.69 5.34 51.38
C GLY A 736 0.77 5.50 50.95
N GLY A 737 1.51 4.51 50.45
CA GLY A 737 1.16 3.18 49.97
C GLY A 737 1.68 2.97 48.53
N GLY A 738 2.75 2.18 48.39
CA GLY A 738 2.97 1.28 47.23
C GLY A 738 4.05 1.65 46.20
N GLY A 739 5.00 0.71 45.99
CA GLY A 739 5.86 0.59 44.80
C GLY A 739 7.36 0.47 45.09
N GLU A 740 7.83 -0.62 45.73
CA GLU A 740 8.65 -1.69 45.09
C GLU A 740 9.92 -1.17 44.38
N ALA A 741 11.12 -1.26 44.95
CA ALA A 741 11.95 -2.43 45.29
C ALA A 741 12.76 -3.02 44.10
N ILE A 742 14.08 -2.74 44.14
CA ILE A 742 15.19 -3.71 44.12
C ILE A 742 15.66 -4.33 42.79
N MET A 743 16.99 -4.24 42.60
CA MET A 743 17.92 -5.07 41.78
C MET A 743 17.71 -5.04 40.26
N ASP A 744 18.71 -5.16 39.38
CA ASP A 744 20.16 -5.38 39.51
C ASP A 744 20.81 -5.00 38.17
N SER A 745 22.10 -4.68 38.24
CA SER A 745 23.14 -4.80 37.20
C SER A 745 22.77 -5.09 35.73
N PHE A 746 23.07 -4.13 34.83
CA PHE A 746 24.18 -4.18 33.84
C PHE A 746 24.34 -2.83 33.13
#